data_AF-A0A969BNX1-F1
#
_entry.id   AF-A0A969BNX1-F1
#
_cell.length_a   1.000
_cell.length_b   1.000
_cell.length_c   1.000
_cell.angle_alpha   90.00
_cell.angle_beta   90.00
_cell.angle_gamma   90.00
#
_symmetry.space_group_name_H-M   'P 1'
#
loop_
_entity.id
_entity.type
_entity.pdbx_description
1 polymer ?
#
loop_
_entity_poly.entity_id
_entity_poly.type
_entity_poly.pdbx_seq_one_letter_code
_entity_poly.pdbx_strand_id
1 'polypeptide(L)'
;MPFTSFQPALTLTETIASNGLFPSSDFSNDGMTLGMFHTYAFNFGLAGAPLAQGQIQSIASNTALFSLLGTNYGGNGQTTFALPDLSGRTAAGDGQGNGLPFLALGEQTGAAITSLAQAQLPSSVGGTSVPVNDDGPELAVKYLIRSEGIYPGQGGSGGALNFIGSVVKFAGNFTPAGYIECNGQLLDISTYEALFALIGTTYGGDGQTTFAVPDLRGRAVVGAGGSYQLGDTFGQNDVFIGQNNLPVEMGGSGQPIDNREPSIALNYIIALTGIFPSQTGGADPYDPMAGEICLVAGNFVPSGFALCAGQLLPINQNQALFSLLGTTYGGNGTTNFALPDLRGKEVIGTGNGHIIGENIGGEQVVLTLNDIPNLDYDGTANGDTLYGGNGNDKINGLGGNDVIRTNGGADSIIGGTGADAMTGGLGNDVYDVDNAGDTTLESVGGGSMDAVRARLNWTLANEIEKLYLLGSVAAGNGNGLANFIYGNAALNYLDGKGGNDRMSGGDGGDVYRVDSAGDMVIETNASAAGGEDRVYSTVNHTLAANVERLILDGAGNINGTGNSLANAINGNSGNNYIDGKDGADTLAGNSGLDNFLFTTAPGSGNVDFIHDFTPSDDTLRLDDAIFAGLATGYLAVAAFHTGAGATNSADRIVYDSATGHVYFDADGAGGAAQVQFARLAAGLALTNADIYVY
;
A
#
# COMPACT_ATOMS: atom_id res chain seq x y z
N MET A 1 -9.89 -2.26 11.79
CA MET A 1 -9.90 -3.34 10.78
C MET A 1 -9.28 -4.60 11.37
N PRO A 2 -9.51 -5.81 10.82
CA PRO A 2 -8.84 -7.02 11.29
C PRO A 2 -7.36 -7.02 10.87
N PHE A 3 -6.50 -7.66 11.66
CA PHE A 3 -5.15 -8.05 11.27
C PHE A 3 -4.90 -9.52 11.66
N THR A 4 -4.01 -10.19 10.92
CA THR A 4 -3.71 -11.60 11.12
C THR A 4 -2.40 -11.76 11.89
N SER A 5 -2.47 -12.40 13.06
CA SER A 5 -1.31 -12.89 13.82
C SER A 5 -1.31 -14.41 13.71
N PHE A 6 -0.28 -14.98 13.08
CA PHE A 6 -0.22 -16.41 12.80
C PHE A 6 0.60 -17.13 13.87
N GLN A 7 0.01 -18.10 14.56
CA GLN A 7 0.75 -19.25 15.10
C GLN A 7 0.40 -20.45 14.23
N PRO A 8 1.29 -20.96 13.36
CA PRO A 8 0.94 -22.04 12.46
C PRO A 8 0.67 -23.33 13.26
N ALA A 9 -0.55 -23.84 13.22
CA ALA A 9 -0.91 -25.11 13.85
C ALA A 9 -1.57 -26.06 12.86
N LEU A 10 -1.43 -27.37 13.08
CA LEU A 10 -2.19 -28.40 12.37
C LEU A 10 -2.95 -29.28 13.36
N THR A 11 -4.23 -29.45 13.10
CA THR A 11 -5.15 -30.19 13.98
C THR A 11 -5.01 -31.69 13.78
N LEU A 12 -4.56 -32.41 14.83
CA LEU A 12 -4.39 -33.86 14.86
C LEU A 12 -5.08 -34.50 16.07
N THR A 13 -5.42 -35.77 16.00
CA THR A 13 -6.14 -36.46 17.08
C THR A 13 -5.22 -36.79 18.24
N GLU A 14 -5.67 -36.57 19.47
CA GLU A 14 -4.91 -36.91 20.67
C GLU A 14 -5.75 -37.76 21.63
N THR A 15 -5.13 -38.80 22.18
CA THR A 15 -5.76 -39.72 23.14
C THR A 15 -4.94 -39.81 24.42
N ILE A 16 -5.59 -40.16 25.54
CA ILE A 16 -4.96 -40.35 26.84
C ILE A 16 -5.07 -41.81 27.30
N ALA A 17 -3.96 -42.41 27.73
CA ALA A 17 -3.92 -43.75 28.29
C ALA A 17 -4.75 -43.85 29.58
N SER A 18 -5.90 -44.52 29.52
CA SER A 18 -6.85 -44.64 30.66
C SER A 18 -6.65 -45.89 31.52
N ASN A 19 -5.91 -46.88 31.02
CA ASN A 19 -5.53 -48.11 31.71
C ASN A 19 -4.02 -48.32 31.56
N GLY A 20 -3.35 -48.94 32.55
CA GLY A 20 -1.89 -49.09 32.53
C GLY A 20 -1.30 -49.49 33.88
N LEU A 21 0.00 -49.81 33.90
CA LEU A 21 0.75 -50.10 35.14
C LEU A 21 1.35 -48.83 35.76
N PHE A 22 1.28 -48.72 37.09
CA PHE A 22 1.88 -47.62 37.85
C PHE A 22 2.46 -48.10 39.20
N PRO A 23 3.70 -47.71 39.57
CA PRO A 23 4.75 -47.17 38.71
C PRO A 23 5.39 -48.28 37.85
N SER A 24 5.75 -47.97 36.60
CA SER A 24 6.46 -48.91 35.71
C SER A 24 7.84 -49.31 36.28
N SER A 25 8.14 -50.62 36.30
CA SER A 25 9.45 -51.15 36.70
C SER A 25 10.20 -51.88 35.58
N ASP A 26 9.51 -52.40 34.57
CA ASP A 26 10.07 -53.09 33.41
C ASP A 26 9.15 -52.91 32.19
N PHE A 27 9.72 -52.72 31.00
CA PHE A 27 8.97 -52.59 29.74
C PHE A 27 8.41 -53.92 29.18
N SER A 28 8.65 -55.04 29.86
CA SER A 28 8.27 -56.35 29.35
C SER A 28 6.79 -56.70 29.56
N ASN A 29 6.04 -56.60 28.46
CA ASN A 29 4.64 -57.00 28.20
C ASN A 29 3.51 -56.01 28.59
N ASP A 30 2.70 -55.70 27.56
CA ASP A 30 1.30 -55.23 27.63
C ASP A 30 0.96 -53.88 28.29
N GLY A 31 1.95 -52.98 28.34
CA GLY A 31 1.74 -51.63 27.80
C GLY A 31 1.00 -50.58 28.63
N MET A 32 0.80 -49.44 27.98
CA MET A 32 0.37 -48.13 28.51
C MET A 32 0.95 -47.74 29.88
N THR A 33 1.86 -46.76 29.88
CA THR A 33 2.01 -45.91 31.06
C THR A 33 0.73 -45.11 31.25
N LEU A 34 0.09 -45.27 32.40
CA LEU A 34 -1.14 -44.57 32.75
C LEU A 34 -0.98 -43.04 32.64
N GLY A 35 -1.89 -42.37 31.92
CA GLY A 35 -1.90 -40.91 31.77
C GLY A 35 -0.89 -40.30 30.79
N MET A 36 -0.21 -41.11 29.97
CA MET A 36 0.51 -40.63 28.79
C MET A 36 -0.44 -40.33 27.63
N PHE A 37 -0.05 -39.38 26.76
CA PHE A 37 -0.79 -39.03 25.54
C PHE A 37 -0.03 -39.47 24.30
N HIS A 38 -0.80 -39.83 23.27
CA HIS A 38 -0.29 -40.11 21.93
C HIS A 38 -1.10 -39.33 20.88
N THR A 39 -0.37 -38.78 19.91
CA THR A 39 -0.91 -38.05 18.76
C THR A 39 -1.08 -38.99 17.57
N TYR A 40 -2.16 -38.81 16.80
CA TYR A 40 -2.54 -39.67 15.68
C TYR A 40 -3.03 -38.86 14.50
N ALA A 41 -2.70 -39.31 13.30
CA ALA A 41 -3.14 -38.70 12.04
C ALA A 41 -4.56 -39.14 11.60
N PHE A 42 -5.35 -39.76 12.48
CA PHE A 42 -6.69 -40.34 12.20
C PHE A 42 -7.71 -40.00 13.30
N ASN A 43 -9.00 -39.96 12.98
CA ASN A 43 -10.05 -39.34 13.81
C ASN A 43 -10.89 -40.33 14.66
N PHE A 44 -10.27 -41.20 15.47
CA PHE A 44 -11.02 -42.01 16.45
C PHE A 44 -10.19 -42.42 17.68
N GLY A 45 -10.86 -42.54 18.82
CA GLY A 45 -10.26 -43.05 20.07
C GLY A 45 -10.09 -44.57 20.07
N LEU A 46 -9.07 -45.04 20.77
CA LEU A 46 -8.69 -46.46 20.83
C LEU A 46 -9.24 -47.14 22.09
N ALA A 47 -9.35 -48.47 22.06
CA ALA A 47 -9.77 -49.24 23.23
C ALA A 47 -8.72 -49.07 24.36
N GLY A 48 -9.12 -48.48 25.49
CA GLY A 48 -8.23 -48.15 26.60
C GLY A 48 -7.50 -46.81 26.49
N ALA A 49 -7.61 -46.09 25.38
CA ALA A 49 -7.13 -44.72 25.20
C ALA A 49 -8.21 -43.83 24.53
N PRO A 50 -9.16 -43.29 25.31
CA PRO A 50 -10.15 -42.33 24.79
C PRO A 50 -9.48 -41.05 24.30
N LEU A 51 -10.18 -40.35 23.38
CA LEU A 51 -9.84 -38.99 22.94
C LEU A 51 -9.71 -38.06 24.15
N ALA A 52 -8.78 -37.10 24.13
CA ALA A 52 -8.62 -36.11 25.19
C ALA A 52 -9.45 -34.84 24.89
N GLN A 53 -10.76 -34.92 25.12
CA GLN A 53 -11.75 -33.88 24.75
C GLN A 53 -12.67 -33.54 25.95
N GLY A 54 -12.10 -33.40 27.15
CA GLY A 54 -12.84 -32.93 28.33
C GLY A 54 -13.85 -33.91 28.93
N GLN A 55 -13.86 -35.18 28.53
CA GLN A 55 -14.94 -36.11 28.89
C GLN A 55 -14.94 -36.45 30.39
N ILE A 56 -16.12 -36.45 30.99
CA ILE A 56 -16.31 -36.79 32.41
C ILE A 56 -16.21 -38.31 32.60
N GLN A 57 -15.34 -38.73 33.53
CA GLN A 57 -15.06 -40.11 33.89
C GLN A 57 -15.53 -40.44 35.30
N SER A 58 -15.93 -41.71 35.50
CA SER A 58 -16.24 -42.27 36.82
C SER A 58 -14.95 -42.55 37.59
N ILE A 59 -14.84 -42.02 38.82
CA ILE A 59 -13.73 -42.33 39.73
C ILE A 59 -13.71 -43.83 40.05
N ALA A 60 -14.88 -44.44 40.28
CA ALA A 60 -14.99 -45.85 40.67
C ALA A 60 -14.48 -46.84 39.60
N SER A 61 -14.44 -46.40 38.33
CA SER A 61 -13.95 -47.20 37.20
C SER A 61 -12.54 -46.83 36.75
N ASN A 62 -11.99 -45.71 37.23
CA ASN A 62 -10.69 -45.17 36.80
C ASN A 62 -9.88 -44.63 37.99
N THR A 63 -9.89 -45.34 39.12
CA THR A 63 -9.31 -44.86 40.40
C THR A 63 -7.83 -44.48 40.29
N ALA A 64 -7.06 -45.22 39.48
CA ALA A 64 -5.65 -44.94 39.25
C ALA A 64 -5.46 -43.65 38.42
N LEU A 65 -6.23 -43.46 37.35
CA LEU A 65 -6.16 -42.23 36.53
C LEU A 65 -6.63 -41.01 37.33
N PHE A 66 -7.66 -41.16 38.16
CA PHE A 66 -8.09 -40.11 39.10
C PHE A 66 -6.98 -39.76 40.11
N SER A 67 -6.19 -40.73 40.57
CA SER A 67 -5.07 -40.44 41.49
C SER A 67 -3.94 -39.62 40.83
N LEU A 68 -3.86 -39.62 39.49
CA LEU A 68 -2.92 -38.82 38.72
C LEU A 68 -3.48 -37.43 38.35
N LEU A 69 -4.73 -37.38 37.86
CA LEU A 69 -5.35 -36.15 37.34
C LEU A 69 -6.09 -35.32 38.40
N GLY A 70 -6.53 -35.95 39.50
CA GLY A 70 -7.40 -35.32 40.49
C GLY A 70 -8.65 -34.71 39.85
N THR A 71 -9.03 -33.52 40.29
CA THR A 71 -10.08 -32.68 39.68
C THR A 71 -9.52 -31.57 38.79
N ASN A 72 -8.25 -31.66 38.39
CA ASN A 72 -7.54 -30.55 37.74
C ASN A 72 -8.21 -30.08 36.44
N TYR A 73 -8.84 -31.01 35.71
CA TYR A 73 -9.55 -30.73 34.45
C TYR A 73 -11.08 -30.67 34.62
N GLY A 74 -11.59 -30.80 35.85
CA GLY A 74 -13.02 -30.75 36.18
C GLY A 74 -13.56 -32.01 36.87
N GLY A 75 -14.90 -32.09 36.95
CA GLY A 75 -15.65 -33.08 37.74
C GLY A 75 -15.86 -32.67 39.20
N ASN A 76 -16.52 -33.53 39.98
CA ASN A 76 -16.94 -33.20 41.36
C ASN A 76 -15.98 -33.68 42.47
N GLY A 77 -14.94 -34.46 42.13
CA GLY A 77 -13.94 -34.98 43.07
C GLY A 77 -14.45 -36.04 44.07
N GLN A 78 -15.71 -36.45 43.97
CA GLN A 78 -16.33 -37.43 44.87
C GLN A 78 -16.77 -38.70 44.11
N THR A 79 -17.36 -38.53 42.93
CA THR A 79 -17.78 -39.62 42.04
C THR A 79 -17.23 -39.46 40.63
N THR A 80 -16.86 -38.25 40.21
CA THR A 80 -16.36 -37.97 38.86
C THR A 80 -15.17 -37.01 38.83
N PHE A 81 -14.36 -37.16 37.78
CA PHE A 81 -13.33 -36.22 37.32
C PHE A 81 -13.49 -36.05 35.81
N ALA A 82 -12.83 -35.08 35.20
CA ALA A 82 -12.77 -34.95 33.74
C ALA A 82 -11.36 -35.30 33.21
N LEU A 83 -11.32 -35.78 31.96
CA LEU A 83 -10.08 -35.80 31.18
C LEU A 83 -9.70 -34.38 30.74
N PRO A 84 -8.45 -34.13 30.34
CA PRO A 84 -8.08 -32.88 29.68
C PRO A 84 -8.84 -32.69 28.38
N ASP A 85 -9.07 -31.43 28.00
CA ASP A 85 -9.59 -31.06 26.68
C ASP A 85 -8.44 -30.44 25.88
N LEU A 86 -7.98 -31.14 24.84
CA LEU A 86 -6.93 -30.70 23.93
C LEU A 86 -7.51 -30.04 22.66
N SER A 87 -8.84 -29.97 22.53
CA SER A 87 -9.53 -29.49 21.32
C SER A 87 -9.14 -28.04 20.98
N GLY A 88 -8.39 -27.85 19.89
CA GLY A 88 -7.87 -26.54 19.49
C GLY A 88 -6.91 -25.89 20.49
N ARG A 89 -6.23 -26.71 21.31
CA ARG A 89 -5.23 -26.27 22.29
C ARG A 89 -3.89 -26.92 22.04
N THR A 90 -2.84 -26.15 22.29
CA THR A 90 -1.44 -26.58 22.19
C THR A 90 -0.92 -27.04 23.55
N ALA A 91 0.06 -27.95 23.59
CA ALA A 91 0.52 -28.59 24.82
C ALA A 91 1.77 -27.91 25.40
N ALA A 92 1.60 -27.17 26.49
CA ALA A 92 2.69 -26.45 27.14
C ALA A 92 3.30 -27.25 28.30
N GLY A 93 4.65 -27.26 28.39
CA GLY A 93 5.37 -27.94 29.46
C GLY A 93 5.33 -27.21 30.80
N ASP A 94 4.58 -27.72 31.80
CA ASP A 94 4.67 -27.28 33.22
C ASP A 94 5.93 -27.86 33.89
N GLY A 95 6.62 -27.08 34.72
CA GLY A 95 7.93 -27.48 35.24
C GLY A 95 8.33 -26.79 36.54
N GLN A 96 8.47 -27.58 37.61
CA GLN A 96 9.03 -27.12 38.88
C GLN A 96 10.57 -27.10 38.83
N GLY A 97 11.14 -26.00 38.33
CA GLY A 97 12.56 -25.68 38.39
C GLY A 97 12.85 -24.47 39.28
N ASN A 98 14.05 -24.41 39.87
CA ASN A 98 14.48 -23.21 40.60
C ASN A 98 14.55 -22.01 39.63
N GLY A 99 13.68 -21.02 39.83
CA GLY A 99 13.67 -19.77 39.08
C GLY A 99 12.76 -19.72 37.84
N LEU A 100 11.87 -20.70 37.63
CA LEU A 100 10.86 -20.66 36.55
C LEU A 100 9.44 -20.55 37.12
N PRO A 101 8.51 -19.89 36.38
CA PRO A 101 7.11 -19.78 36.79
C PRO A 101 6.36 -21.12 36.69
N PHE A 102 5.35 -21.29 37.54
CA PHE A 102 4.35 -22.34 37.43
C PHE A 102 3.36 -21.98 36.32
N LEU A 103 3.09 -22.89 35.38
CA LEU A 103 2.07 -22.69 34.34
C LEU A 103 0.72 -23.23 34.82
N ALA A 104 -0.31 -22.40 34.77
CA ALA A 104 -1.65 -22.76 35.18
C ALA A 104 -2.42 -23.53 34.10
N LEU A 105 -3.38 -24.34 34.54
CA LEU A 105 -4.22 -25.15 33.65
C LEU A 105 -5.14 -24.25 32.82
N GLY A 106 -5.01 -24.34 31.49
CA GLY A 106 -5.75 -23.50 30.55
C GLY A 106 -5.23 -22.06 30.44
N GLU A 107 -4.06 -21.75 31.02
CA GLU A 107 -3.33 -20.51 30.78
C GLU A 107 -3.02 -20.36 29.28
N GLN A 108 -3.03 -19.14 28.77
CA GLN A 108 -2.55 -18.86 27.42
C GLN A 108 -1.05 -18.67 27.49
N THR A 109 -0.28 -19.54 26.82
CA THR A 109 1.18 -19.50 26.87
C THR A 109 1.78 -18.72 25.71
N GLY A 110 2.60 -17.73 26.06
CA GLY A 110 3.12 -16.69 25.17
C GLY A 110 3.21 -15.37 25.95
N ALA A 111 3.83 -14.35 25.38
CA ALA A 111 3.82 -13.02 26.00
C ALA A 111 2.40 -12.43 25.93
N ALA A 112 1.85 -12.03 27.07
CA ALA A 112 0.61 -11.26 27.10
C ALA A 112 0.94 -9.82 26.72
N ILE A 113 0.31 -9.29 25.67
CA ILE A 113 0.39 -7.92 25.10
C ILE A 113 1.19 -7.80 23.79
N THR A 114 0.46 -7.45 22.72
CA THR A 114 0.91 -6.97 21.40
C THR A 114 0.94 -5.43 21.38
N SER A 115 2.07 -4.80 21.02
CA SER A 115 2.24 -3.34 20.87
C SER A 115 2.84 -2.95 19.53
N LEU A 116 2.38 -1.87 18.90
CA LEU A 116 2.49 -1.62 17.46
C LEU A 116 3.41 -0.40 17.15
N ALA A 117 4.38 -0.52 16.23
CA ALA A 117 5.61 0.32 16.18
C ALA A 117 6.18 0.84 14.83
N GLN A 118 6.04 2.05 14.31
CA GLN A 118 6.73 2.53 13.06
C GLN A 118 7.42 1.59 11.92
N ALA A 119 6.99 0.36 11.52
CA ALA A 119 7.39 -0.43 10.27
C ALA A 119 6.35 -1.40 9.52
N GLN A 120 5.04 -1.42 9.91
CA GLN A 120 3.81 -2.23 9.55
C GLN A 120 2.35 -1.56 9.80
N LEU A 121 2.14 -0.22 9.78
CA LEU A 121 0.91 0.66 9.88
C LEU A 121 1.15 1.72 8.79
N PRO A 122 0.20 2.50 8.22
CA PRO A 122 0.43 3.54 7.26
C PRO A 122 0.24 4.88 7.94
N SER A 123 0.01 5.89 7.14
CA SER A 123 1.19 6.53 6.59
C SER A 123 0.95 8.03 6.74
N SER A 124 0.40 8.33 7.90
CA SER A 124 -0.56 9.40 8.14
C SER A 124 -0.50 9.95 9.56
N VAL A 125 0.45 9.40 10.31
CA VAL A 125 0.46 9.38 11.78
C VAL A 125 1.91 9.50 12.22
N GLY A 126 2.63 10.46 11.63
CA GLY A 126 4.09 10.51 11.61
C GLY A 126 4.77 10.62 12.98
N GLY A 127 4.98 9.48 13.64
CA GLY A 127 5.58 9.36 14.97
C GLY A 127 6.17 7.98 15.27
N THR A 128 7.01 7.89 16.31
CA THR A 128 8.00 6.82 16.50
C THR A 128 7.50 5.47 17.03
N SER A 129 8.24 4.41 16.74
CA SER A 129 7.93 2.98 16.95
C SER A 129 8.01 2.43 18.40
N VAL A 130 6.95 1.75 18.89
CA VAL A 130 6.98 0.79 20.04
C VAL A 130 6.67 -0.72 19.70
N PRO A 131 7.68 -1.62 19.66
CA PRO A 131 7.67 -3.02 19.16
C PRO A 131 6.55 -4.03 19.52
N VAL A 132 6.23 -4.97 18.60
CA VAL A 132 5.50 -6.25 18.80
C VAL A 132 6.51 -7.39 18.95
N ASN A 133 6.21 -8.44 19.71
CA ASN A 133 6.91 -9.72 19.59
C ASN A 133 5.89 -10.86 19.40
N ASP A 134 6.14 -11.81 18.48
CA ASP A 134 5.36 -13.06 18.32
C ASP A 134 6.14 -14.34 18.72
N ASP A 135 7.32 -14.18 19.34
CA ASP A 135 8.19 -15.28 19.77
C ASP A 135 7.55 -16.23 20.78
N GLY A 136 7.23 -17.44 20.30
CA GLY A 136 7.41 -18.66 21.08
C GLY A 136 8.86 -19.14 20.93
N PRO A 137 9.57 -19.50 22.02
CA PRO A 137 10.87 -20.13 21.88
C PRO A 137 10.68 -21.60 21.47
N GLU A 138 10.59 -21.85 20.18
CA GLU A 138 10.38 -23.19 19.62
C GLU A 138 11.65 -24.04 19.67
N LEU A 139 11.51 -25.34 19.98
CA LEU A 139 12.58 -26.31 19.74
C LEU A 139 12.23 -27.21 18.56
N ALA A 140 13.06 -27.16 17.52
CA ALA A 140 12.92 -28.04 16.37
C ALA A 140 13.26 -29.50 16.74
N VAL A 141 12.28 -30.39 16.70
CA VAL A 141 12.45 -31.86 16.79
C VAL A 141 11.61 -32.52 15.69
N LYS A 142 11.99 -33.71 15.22
CA LYS A 142 11.28 -34.32 14.08
C LYS A 142 9.89 -34.81 14.48
N TYR A 143 8.91 -34.52 13.63
CA TYR A 143 7.63 -35.22 13.65
C TYR A 143 7.67 -36.39 12.68
N LEU A 144 7.45 -37.60 13.20
CA LEU A 144 7.47 -38.84 12.44
C LEU A 144 6.11 -39.53 12.53
N ILE A 145 5.54 -39.94 11.39
CA ILE A 145 4.36 -40.79 11.32
C ILE A 145 4.79 -42.24 11.09
N ARG A 146 4.20 -43.16 11.85
CA ARG A 146 4.47 -44.59 11.71
C ARG A 146 3.78 -45.17 10.47
N SER A 147 4.56 -45.71 9.54
CA SER A 147 4.05 -46.28 8.27
C SER A 147 3.89 -47.80 8.30
N GLU A 148 4.59 -48.50 9.19
CA GLU A 148 4.57 -49.96 9.31
C GLU A 148 4.22 -50.40 10.75
N GLY A 149 3.41 -51.45 10.90
CA GLY A 149 3.05 -51.99 12.21
C GLY A 149 1.68 -52.64 12.25
N ILE A 150 1.04 -52.59 13.42
CA ILE A 150 -0.32 -53.09 13.64
C ILE A 150 -1.33 -52.02 13.19
N TYR A 151 -2.38 -52.43 12.48
CA TYR A 151 -3.49 -51.56 12.11
C TYR A 151 -4.39 -51.30 13.34
N PRO A 152 -4.76 -50.04 13.63
CA PRO A 152 -5.56 -49.71 14.83
C PRO A 152 -6.98 -50.28 14.75
N GLY A 153 -7.47 -50.85 15.85
CA GLY A 153 -8.81 -51.45 15.93
C GLY A 153 -9.59 -51.02 17.18
N GLN A 154 -10.88 -50.71 17.03
CA GLN A 154 -11.75 -50.17 18.09
C GLN A 154 -12.13 -51.17 19.22
N GLY A 155 -11.42 -52.28 19.39
CA GLY A 155 -11.78 -53.31 20.37
C GLY A 155 -10.83 -54.51 20.52
N GLY A 156 -9.54 -54.35 20.22
CA GLY A 156 -8.54 -55.42 20.37
C GLY A 156 -7.91 -55.46 21.76
N SER A 157 -7.53 -56.65 22.24
CA SER A 157 -6.63 -56.80 23.40
C SER A 157 -5.18 -56.64 22.96
N GLY A 158 -4.53 -55.55 23.39
CA GLY A 158 -3.09 -55.33 23.30
C GLY A 158 -2.78 -53.93 23.82
N GLY A 159 -1.97 -53.82 24.88
CA GLY A 159 -1.79 -52.56 25.62
C GLY A 159 -0.90 -51.51 24.95
N ALA A 160 -0.50 -51.69 23.69
CA ALA A 160 0.43 -50.81 23.01
C ALA A 160 -0.29 -49.72 22.20
N LEU A 161 0.21 -48.49 22.25
CA LEU A 161 -0.34 -47.33 21.51
C LEU A 161 0.37 -47.05 20.18
N ASN A 162 1.38 -47.86 19.84
CA ASN A 162 2.31 -47.66 18.74
C ASN A 162 1.81 -48.25 17.40
N PHE A 163 0.60 -47.85 17.00
CA PHE A 163 -0.05 -48.29 15.75
C PHE A 163 0.46 -47.53 14.50
N ILE A 164 0.15 -48.05 13.32
CA ILE A 164 0.24 -47.28 12.06
C ILE A 164 -0.55 -45.97 12.22
N GLY A 165 -0.04 -44.87 11.69
CA GLY A 165 -0.65 -43.54 11.81
C GLY A 165 -0.44 -42.83 13.15
N SER A 166 0.26 -43.45 14.10
CA SER A 166 0.81 -42.77 15.29
C SER A 166 1.84 -41.72 14.85
N VAL A 167 1.77 -40.52 15.44
CA VAL A 167 2.67 -39.40 15.20
C VAL A 167 3.48 -39.14 16.47
N VAL A 168 4.81 -39.18 16.36
CA VAL A 168 5.73 -39.01 17.50
C VAL A 168 6.67 -37.83 17.29
N LYS A 169 6.99 -37.15 18.40
CA LYS A 169 8.07 -36.16 18.51
C LYS A 169 9.39 -36.94 18.73
N PHE A 170 10.39 -36.75 17.86
CA PHE A 170 11.66 -37.48 17.90
C PHE A 170 12.86 -36.53 17.93
N ALA A 171 13.70 -36.67 18.96
CA ALA A 171 14.83 -35.77 19.20
C ALA A 171 16.08 -36.04 18.34
N GLY A 172 16.04 -37.03 17.45
CA GLY A 172 17.18 -37.46 16.62
C GLY A 172 17.27 -36.79 15.23
N ASN A 173 18.43 -36.89 14.60
CA ASN A 173 18.72 -36.23 13.31
C ASN A 173 18.45 -37.10 12.05
N PHE A 174 17.94 -38.31 12.20
CA PHE A 174 17.64 -39.23 11.09
C PHE A 174 16.19 -39.75 11.15
N THR A 175 15.74 -40.42 10.08
CA THR A 175 14.43 -41.09 10.04
C THR A 175 14.61 -42.60 10.21
N PRO A 176 14.08 -43.22 11.28
CA PRO A 176 14.14 -44.66 11.50
C PRO A 176 13.31 -45.48 10.49
N ALA A 177 13.67 -46.76 10.32
CA ALA A 177 12.88 -47.69 9.50
C ALA A 177 11.46 -47.89 10.07
N GLY A 178 10.46 -48.00 9.20
CA GLY A 178 9.04 -48.09 9.57
C GLY A 178 8.36 -46.75 9.92
N TYR A 179 9.06 -45.64 9.75
CA TYR A 179 8.56 -44.26 9.95
C TYR A 179 8.81 -43.38 8.72
N ILE A 180 7.96 -42.36 8.57
CA ILE A 180 8.03 -41.34 7.52
C ILE A 180 8.02 -39.97 8.20
N GLU A 181 8.76 -39.01 7.67
CA GLU A 181 8.78 -37.64 8.19
C GLU A 181 7.51 -36.87 7.79
N CYS A 182 6.86 -36.21 8.76
CA CYS A 182 5.65 -35.40 8.55
C CYS A 182 5.98 -34.05 7.90
N ASN A 183 6.40 -34.09 6.64
CA ASN A 183 6.86 -32.95 5.85
C ASN A 183 5.97 -32.67 4.62
N GLY A 184 4.72 -33.18 4.62
CA GLY A 184 3.78 -33.02 3.51
C GLY A 184 4.11 -33.83 2.25
N GLN A 185 5.07 -34.76 2.30
CA GLN A 185 5.42 -35.58 1.14
C GLN A 185 4.25 -36.44 0.63
N LEU A 186 4.12 -36.52 -0.70
CA LEU A 186 3.25 -37.47 -1.39
C LEU A 186 3.87 -38.87 -1.36
N LEU A 187 3.04 -39.87 -1.07
CA LEU A 187 3.39 -41.28 -0.98
C LEU A 187 2.54 -42.11 -1.94
N ASP A 188 3.14 -43.15 -2.51
CA ASP A 188 2.43 -44.11 -3.35
C ASP A 188 1.50 -45.02 -2.51
N ILE A 189 0.22 -45.06 -2.87
CA ILE A 189 -0.79 -45.86 -2.15
C ILE A 189 -0.41 -47.35 -2.14
N SER A 190 0.12 -47.88 -3.24
CA SER A 190 0.52 -49.30 -3.37
C SER A 190 1.69 -49.71 -2.46
N THR A 191 2.43 -48.76 -1.90
CA THR A 191 3.53 -49.04 -0.96
C THR A 191 3.05 -48.94 0.49
N TYR A 192 2.03 -48.11 0.76
CA TYR A 192 1.58 -47.78 2.11
C TYR A 192 0.06 -47.95 2.28
N GLU A 193 -0.52 -49.01 1.69
CA GLU A 193 -1.97 -49.26 1.64
C GLU A 193 -2.65 -49.16 3.02
N ALA A 194 -1.99 -49.70 4.07
CA ALA A 194 -2.51 -49.68 5.43
C ALA A 194 -2.52 -48.27 6.07
N LEU A 195 -1.56 -47.40 5.72
CA LEU A 195 -1.55 -46.01 6.17
C LEU A 195 -2.57 -45.17 5.39
N PHE A 196 -2.68 -45.38 4.07
CA PHE A 196 -3.71 -44.75 3.24
C PHE A 196 -5.12 -45.11 3.70
N ALA A 197 -5.39 -46.38 4.02
CA ALA A 197 -6.68 -46.83 4.55
C ALA A 197 -7.06 -46.20 5.90
N LEU A 198 -6.12 -45.52 6.57
CA LEU A 198 -6.29 -44.91 7.88
C LEU A 198 -6.40 -43.37 7.81
N ILE A 199 -5.65 -42.72 6.93
CA ILE A 199 -5.60 -41.24 6.81
C ILE A 199 -6.20 -40.68 5.51
N GLY A 200 -6.44 -41.54 4.51
CA GLY A 200 -7.01 -41.16 3.22
C GLY A 200 -6.25 -40.04 2.52
N THR A 201 -6.98 -39.14 1.86
CA THR A 201 -6.45 -37.91 1.23
C THR A 201 -6.53 -36.69 2.15
N THR A 202 -6.67 -36.87 3.47
CA THR A 202 -6.93 -35.77 4.43
C THR A 202 -5.87 -34.66 4.35
N TYR A 203 -4.62 -35.01 4.06
CA TYR A 203 -3.50 -34.05 3.96
C TYR A 203 -3.10 -33.75 2.49
N GLY A 204 -3.81 -34.31 1.50
CA GLY A 204 -3.53 -34.16 0.07
C GLY A 204 -3.34 -35.47 -0.70
N GLY A 205 -2.96 -35.34 -1.98
CA GLY A 205 -2.86 -36.44 -2.95
C GLY A 205 -4.12 -36.63 -3.81
N ASP A 206 -4.04 -37.49 -4.81
CA ASP A 206 -5.14 -37.74 -5.77
C ASP A 206 -6.15 -38.81 -5.30
N GLY A 207 -5.81 -39.59 -4.26
CA GLY A 207 -6.64 -40.67 -3.72
C GLY A 207 -6.76 -41.90 -4.63
N GLN A 208 -5.97 -41.97 -5.70
CA GLN A 208 -6.00 -43.05 -6.70
C GLN A 208 -4.62 -43.69 -6.87
N THR A 209 -3.57 -42.88 -6.88
CA THR A 209 -2.17 -43.31 -6.94
C THR A 209 -1.39 -42.82 -5.72
N THR A 210 -1.73 -41.64 -5.19
CA THR A 210 -0.99 -40.93 -4.15
C THR A 210 -1.87 -40.39 -3.03
N PHE A 211 -1.28 -40.28 -1.84
CA PHE A 211 -1.81 -39.57 -0.69
C PHE A 211 -0.66 -38.84 0.02
N ALA A 212 -0.95 -37.76 0.75
CA ALA A 212 0.06 -37.07 1.54
C ALA A 212 0.03 -37.47 3.02
N VAL A 213 1.20 -37.42 3.66
CA VAL A 213 1.31 -37.37 5.14
C VAL A 213 1.07 -35.94 5.64
N PRO A 214 0.77 -35.74 6.94
CA PRO A 214 0.71 -34.40 7.53
C PRO A 214 1.98 -33.58 7.23
N ASP A 215 1.82 -32.27 7.06
CA ASP A 215 2.94 -31.33 7.06
C ASP A 215 2.98 -30.61 8.42
N LEU A 216 3.96 -30.99 9.25
CA LEU A 216 4.20 -30.48 10.60
C LEU A 216 5.51 -29.69 10.70
N ARG A 217 6.07 -29.27 9.55
CA ARG A 217 7.23 -28.36 9.50
C ARG A 217 6.76 -26.96 9.91
N GLY A 218 7.43 -26.37 10.90
CA GLY A 218 7.05 -25.04 11.40
C GLY A 218 5.60 -24.96 11.88
N ARG A 219 5.02 -26.07 12.36
CA ARG A 219 3.66 -26.09 12.90
C ARG A 219 3.61 -26.81 14.24
N ALA A 220 2.89 -26.21 15.18
CA ALA A 220 2.49 -26.88 16.40
C ALA A 220 1.38 -27.91 16.13
N VAL A 221 1.28 -28.90 17.01
CA VAL A 221 0.17 -29.86 17.03
C VAL A 221 -0.88 -29.38 18.01
N VAL A 222 -2.13 -29.27 17.54
CA VAL A 222 -3.30 -29.01 18.39
C VAL A 222 -4.28 -30.16 18.30
N GLY A 223 -4.97 -30.46 19.41
CA GLY A 223 -5.89 -31.58 19.48
C GLY A 223 -7.14 -31.39 18.61
N ALA A 224 -7.54 -32.44 17.89
CA ALA A 224 -8.78 -32.50 17.12
C ALA A 224 -9.98 -32.75 18.04
N GLY A 225 -11.06 -31.98 17.86
CA GLY A 225 -12.25 -32.10 18.69
C GLY A 225 -13.16 -30.87 18.65
N GLY A 226 -14.41 -31.05 19.08
CA GLY A 226 -15.41 -29.98 19.15
C GLY A 226 -15.69 -29.37 17.77
N SER A 227 -15.23 -28.13 17.56
CA SER A 227 -15.38 -27.41 16.28
C SER A 227 -14.22 -27.65 15.30
N TYR A 228 -13.08 -28.19 15.75
CA TYR A 228 -11.85 -28.32 14.97
C TYR A 228 -11.73 -29.72 14.36
N GLN A 229 -11.52 -29.80 13.04
CA GLN A 229 -11.46 -31.05 12.28
C GLN A 229 -10.02 -31.48 11.99
N LEU A 230 -9.83 -32.77 11.75
CA LEU A 230 -8.55 -33.37 11.38
C LEU A 230 -8.00 -32.73 10.09
N GLY A 231 -6.77 -32.22 10.13
CA GLY A 231 -6.12 -31.57 8.99
C GLY A 231 -6.46 -30.08 8.83
N ASP A 232 -7.36 -29.51 9.66
CA ASP A 232 -7.56 -28.07 9.71
C ASP A 232 -6.26 -27.37 10.14
N THR A 233 -5.81 -26.40 9.34
CA THR A 233 -4.79 -25.44 9.75
C THR A 233 -5.41 -24.41 10.68
N PHE A 234 -4.88 -24.27 11.89
CA PHE A 234 -5.33 -23.30 12.86
C PHE A 234 -4.29 -22.18 13.08
N GLY A 235 -4.66 -21.11 13.80
CA GLY A 235 -3.91 -19.86 13.90
C GLY A 235 -4.53 -18.66 13.18
N GLN A 236 -5.87 -18.65 13.02
CA GLN A 236 -6.63 -17.60 12.31
C GLN A 236 -7.70 -17.00 13.25
N ASN A 237 -7.30 -16.12 14.15
CA ASN A 237 -8.22 -15.21 14.84
C ASN A 237 -8.09 -13.81 14.23
N ASP A 238 -9.18 -13.30 13.66
CA ASP A 238 -9.28 -11.88 13.28
C ASP A 238 -9.21 -11.02 14.55
N VAL A 239 -8.11 -10.29 14.74
CA VAL A 239 -7.96 -9.39 15.88
C VAL A 239 -8.45 -7.99 15.49
N PHE A 240 -9.49 -7.51 16.18
CA PHE A 240 -10.13 -6.23 15.88
C PHE A 240 -9.45 -5.04 16.59
N ILE A 241 -8.90 -4.10 15.82
CA ILE A 241 -8.38 -2.83 16.32
C ILE A 241 -9.51 -1.78 16.40
N GLY A 242 -9.72 -1.18 17.57
CA GLY A 242 -10.63 -0.04 17.80
C GLY A 242 -9.90 1.26 18.16
N GLN A 243 -10.62 2.38 18.28
CA GLN A 243 -10.04 3.72 18.50
C GLN A 243 -9.13 3.80 19.74
N ASN A 244 -9.46 3.10 20.82
CA ASN A 244 -8.62 3.06 22.03
C ASN A 244 -7.25 2.39 21.79
N ASN A 245 -7.15 1.54 20.76
CA ASN A 245 -5.95 0.82 20.35
C ASN A 245 -5.17 1.51 19.22
N LEU A 246 -5.70 2.60 18.63
CA LEU A 246 -4.99 3.39 17.64
C LEU A 246 -3.89 4.27 18.27
N PRO A 247 -2.86 4.68 17.50
CA PRO A 247 -1.86 5.66 17.94
C PRO A 247 -2.48 6.98 18.39
N VAL A 248 -1.75 7.71 19.25
CA VAL A 248 -2.18 9.03 19.73
C VAL A 248 -2.19 10.05 18.58
N GLU A 249 -1.34 9.89 17.57
CA GLU A 249 -1.38 10.73 16.35
C GLU A 249 -2.68 10.57 15.53
N MET A 250 -3.46 9.49 15.71
CA MET A 250 -4.82 9.33 15.14
C MET A 250 -5.95 9.79 16.07
N GLY A 251 -5.62 10.40 17.22
CA GLY A 251 -6.58 10.65 18.30
C GLY A 251 -7.00 9.39 19.09
N GLY A 252 -6.21 8.32 19.03
CA GLY A 252 -6.39 7.12 19.83
C GLY A 252 -5.72 7.17 21.21
N SER A 253 -5.74 6.06 21.95
CA SER A 253 -5.13 5.94 23.29
C SER A 253 -3.99 4.91 23.41
N GLY A 254 -3.55 4.32 22.31
CA GLY A 254 -2.40 3.40 22.23
C GLY A 254 -2.51 2.17 23.14
N GLN A 255 -3.72 1.71 23.47
CA GLN A 255 -3.89 0.58 24.38
C GLN A 255 -3.55 -0.76 23.71
N PRO A 256 -2.80 -1.66 24.38
CA PRO A 256 -2.34 -2.88 23.74
C PRO A 256 -3.44 -3.95 23.57
N ILE A 257 -3.14 -5.01 22.82
CA ILE A 257 -4.07 -6.12 22.52
C ILE A 257 -3.50 -7.44 23.04
N ASP A 258 -4.35 -8.40 23.42
CA ASP A 258 -3.93 -9.75 23.86
C ASP A 258 -4.11 -10.75 22.70
N ASN A 259 -3.02 -11.38 22.25
CA ASN A 259 -2.98 -12.29 21.09
C ASN A 259 -2.58 -13.74 21.44
N ARG A 260 -2.46 -14.11 22.72
CA ARG A 260 -1.94 -15.43 23.11
C ARG A 260 -2.89 -16.58 22.77
N GLU A 261 -2.36 -17.69 22.26
CA GLU A 261 -3.14 -18.91 22.06
C GLU A 261 -3.55 -19.61 23.37
N PRO A 262 -4.75 -20.22 23.44
CA PRO A 262 -5.16 -21.06 24.55
C PRO A 262 -4.40 -22.39 24.52
N SER A 263 -3.56 -22.64 25.52
CA SER A 263 -2.83 -23.91 25.64
C SER A 263 -3.34 -24.74 26.83
N ILE A 264 -2.66 -25.85 27.11
CA ILE A 264 -2.93 -26.72 28.25
C ILE A 264 -1.63 -27.29 28.83
N ALA A 265 -1.51 -27.20 30.16
CA ALA A 265 -0.32 -27.57 30.89
C ALA A 265 -0.20 -29.10 31.06
N LEU A 266 0.88 -29.67 30.51
CA LEU A 266 1.27 -31.09 30.59
C LEU A 266 2.78 -31.20 30.83
N ASN A 267 3.32 -32.40 31.09
CA ASN A 267 4.76 -32.61 31.23
C ASN A 267 5.33 -33.28 29.97
N TYR A 268 6.36 -32.68 29.38
CA TYR A 268 7.14 -33.30 28.31
C TYR A 268 8.17 -34.28 28.89
N ILE A 269 8.15 -35.52 28.41
CA ILE A 269 9.11 -36.57 28.79
C ILE A 269 9.79 -37.19 27.57
N ILE A 270 11.05 -37.60 27.71
CA ILE A 270 11.86 -38.27 26.69
C ILE A 270 12.32 -39.64 27.17
N ALA A 271 12.24 -40.65 26.31
CA ALA A 271 12.69 -42.01 26.59
C ALA A 271 14.23 -42.09 26.63
N LEU A 272 14.77 -42.50 27.79
CA LEU A 272 16.21 -42.74 28.01
C LEU A 272 16.64 -44.13 27.51
N THR A 273 15.73 -45.09 27.60
CA THR A 273 15.91 -46.50 27.25
C THR A 273 14.78 -46.96 26.36
N GLY A 274 15.10 -47.79 25.37
CA GLY A 274 14.15 -48.29 24.38
C GLY A 274 14.90 -48.94 23.22
N ILE A 275 14.20 -49.24 22.12
CA ILE A 275 14.85 -49.73 20.91
C ILE A 275 15.76 -48.63 20.37
N PHE A 276 17.06 -48.93 20.22
CA PHE A 276 17.96 -48.07 19.48
C PHE A 276 17.62 -48.18 17.99
N PRO A 277 17.21 -47.10 17.31
CA PRO A 277 16.59 -47.25 16.00
C PRO A 277 17.60 -47.68 14.94
N SER A 278 17.39 -48.89 14.39
CA SER A 278 18.16 -49.41 13.26
C SER A 278 17.73 -48.71 11.96
N GLN A 279 18.69 -48.20 11.19
CA GLN A 279 18.44 -47.75 9.81
C GLN A 279 18.13 -48.91 8.84
N THR A 280 18.30 -50.17 9.28
CA THR A 280 18.15 -51.38 8.46
C THR A 280 17.10 -52.36 9.00
N GLY A 281 16.22 -51.90 9.90
CA GLY A 281 15.05 -52.64 10.39
C GLY A 281 15.28 -53.54 11.61
N GLY A 282 14.19 -54.05 12.19
CA GLY A 282 14.20 -55.03 13.30
C GLY A 282 13.56 -54.59 14.63
N ALA A 283 12.63 -53.63 14.64
CA ALA A 283 11.97 -53.19 15.87
C ALA A 283 10.92 -54.20 16.39
N ASP A 284 10.91 -54.48 17.69
CA ASP A 284 9.71 -54.99 18.36
C ASP A 284 8.63 -53.88 18.33
N PRO A 285 7.38 -54.17 17.93
CA PRO A 285 6.36 -53.13 17.79
C PRO A 285 5.92 -52.49 19.12
N TYR A 286 6.27 -53.06 20.27
CA TYR A 286 5.68 -52.70 21.58
C TYR A 286 6.54 -51.77 22.45
N ASP A 287 7.85 -51.67 22.21
CA ASP A 287 8.76 -50.81 22.99
C ASP A 287 8.80 -49.36 22.46
N PRO A 288 8.99 -48.34 23.33
CA PRO A 288 9.29 -46.99 22.91
C PRO A 288 10.70 -46.89 22.29
N MET A 289 10.92 -45.88 21.46
CA MET A 289 12.22 -45.59 20.85
C MET A 289 13.08 -44.71 21.76
N ALA A 290 14.38 -44.99 21.84
CA ALA A 290 15.30 -44.09 22.53
C ALA A 290 15.26 -42.69 21.88
N GLY A 291 14.97 -41.64 22.65
CA GLY A 291 14.78 -40.28 22.15
C GLY A 291 13.38 -39.94 21.61
N GLU A 292 12.40 -40.84 21.75
CA GLU A 292 10.98 -40.54 21.60
C GLU A 292 10.51 -39.59 22.71
N ILE A 293 9.74 -38.57 22.34
CA ILE A 293 9.17 -37.57 23.24
C ILE A 293 7.66 -37.76 23.30
N CYS A 294 7.13 -37.84 24.51
CA CYS A 294 5.71 -37.96 24.79
C CYS A 294 5.25 -36.89 25.79
N LEU A 295 3.93 -36.75 25.91
CA LEU A 295 3.29 -35.94 26.94
C LEU A 295 2.76 -36.86 28.06
N VAL A 296 2.87 -36.41 29.31
CA VAL A 296 2.25 -37.07 30.47
C VAL A 296 1.54 -36.04 31.34
N ALA A 297 0.40 -36.42 31.92
CA ALA A 297 -0.29 -35.58 32.89
C ALA A 297 0.29 -35.75 34.30
N GLY A 298 0.45 -34.64 35.02
CA GLY A 298 0.95 -34.63 36.40
C GLY A 298 2.48 -34.71 36.52
N ASN A 299 2.98 -34.42 37.72
CA ASN A 299 4.41 -34.29 38.03
C ASN A 299 5.06 -35.66 38.38
N PHE A 300 4.94 -36.63 37.48
CA PHE A 300 5.55 -37.96 37.62
C PHE A 300 6.31 -38.34 36.35
N VAL A 301 7.51 -38.90 36.54
CA VAL A 301 8.35 -39.41 35.46
C VAL A 301 8.39 -40.93 35.53
N PRO A 302 7.92 -41.65 34.50
CA PRO A 302 8.00 -43.11 34.45
C PRO A 302 9.45 -43.61 34.46
N SER A 303 9.69 -44.81 34.99
CA SER A 303 11.00 -45.45 34.88
C SER A 303 11.40 -45.60 33.40
N GLY A 304 12.66 -45.33 33.08
CA GLY A 304 13.16 -45.29 31.69
C GLY A 304 12.92 -43.98 30.94
N PHE A 305 12.28 -42.98 31.55
CA PHE A 305 12.08 -41.64 30.99
C PHE A 305 12.77 -40.55 31.83
N ALA A 306 12.91 -39.36 31.25
CA ALA A 306 13.26 -38.12 31.95
C ALA A 306 12.38 -36.96 31.47
N LEU A 307 12.24 -35.89 32.26
CA LEU A 307 11.64 -34.64 31.79
C LEU A 307 12.47 -34.01 30.68
N CYS A 308 11.83 -33.36 29.71
CA CYS A 308 12.51 -32.49 28.74
C CYS A 308 12.74 -31.11 29.37
N ALA A 309 13.70 -31.01 30.31
CA ALA A 309 13.94 -29.81 31.12
C ALA A 309 15.40 -29.30 31.04
N GLY A 310 16.12 -29.62 29.96
CA GLY A 310 17.48 -29.11 29.71
C GLY A 310 18.59 -29.73 30.57
N GLN A 311 18.30 -30.74 31.39
CA GLN A 311 19.26 -31.29 32.35
C GLN A 311 20.40 -32.07 31.68
N LEU A 312 21.58 -32.01 32.30
CA LEU A 312 22.77 -32.76 31.90
C LEU A 312 22.70 -34.21 32.38
N LEU A 313 22.83 -35.16 31.45
CA LEU A 313 22.95 -36.59 31.74
C LEU A 313 24.40 -37.09 31.54
N PRO A 314 24.86 -38.05 32.36
CA PRO A 314 26.18 -38.64 32.20
C PRO A 314 26.21 -39.63 31.03
N ILE A 315 27.21 -39.49 30.15
CA ILE A 315 27.33 -40.29 28.91
C ILE A 315 27.48 -41.78 29.21
N ASN A 316 28.23 -42.15 30.25
CA ASN A 316 28.51 -43.55 30.58
C ASN A 316 27.27 -44.40 30.90
N GLN A 317 26.18 -43.78 31.36
CA GLN A 317 24.89 -44.42 31.66
C GLN A 317 23.87 -44.30 30.51
N ASN A 318 24.10 -43.41 29.53
CA ASN A 318 23.13 -43.03 28.51
C ASN A 318 23.75 -43.08 27.09
N GLN A 319 24.63 -44.05 26.83
CA GLN A 319 25.47 -44.09 25.62
C GLN A 319 24.65 -44.14 24.32
N ALA A 320 23.53 -44.86 24.31
CA ALA A 320 22.61 -44.93 23.18
C ALA A 320 21.96 -43.57 22.88
N LEU A 321 21.43 -42.88 23.90
CA LEU A 321 20.83 -41.55 23.75
C LEU A 321 21.88 -40.49 23.39
N PHE A 322 23.09 -40.58 23.95
CA PHE A 322 24.21 -39.71 23.53
C PHE A 322 24.60 -39.93 22.06
N SER A 323 24.58 -41.18 21.58
CA SER A 323 24.82 -41.46 20.16
C SER A 323 23.73 -40.91 19.22
N LEU A 324 22.56 -40.54 19.76
CA LEU A 324 21.46 -39.93 19.03
C LEU A 324 21.49 -38.39 19.11
N LEU A 325 21.65 -37.84 20.32
CA LEU A 325 21.53 -36.40 20.58
C LEU A 325 22.88 -35.66 20.52
N GLY A 326 24.00 -36.37 20.63
CA GLY A 326 25.34 -35.75 20.72
C GLY A 326 25.40 -34.70 21.83
N THR A 327 25.90 -33.52 21.50
CA THR A 327 25.85 -32.32 22.35
C THR A 327 24.87 -31.27 21.83
N THR A 328 23.88 -31.67 21.01
CA THR A 328 23.02 -30.72 20.25
C THR A 328 22.25 -29.76 21.17
N TYR A 329 21.78 -30.23 22.33
CA TYR A 329 21.10 -29.40 23.33
C TYR A 329 22.05 -28.88 24.43
N GLY A 330 23.35 -29.16 24.34
CA GLY A 330 24.39 -28.76 25.29
C GLY A 330 25.16 -29.90 25.95
N GLY A 331 25.96 -29.56 26.96
CA GLY A 331 26.93 -30.45 27.62
C GLY A 331 28.31 -30.48 26.94
N ASN A 332 29.25 -31.20 27.55
CA ASN A 332 30.67 -31.16 27.15
C ASN A 332 31.14 -32.30 26.22
N GLY A 333 30.25 -33.21 25.83
CA GLY A 333 30.51 -34.28 24.86
C GLY A 333 31.53 -35.34 25.30
N THR A 334 32.12 -35.19 26.49
CA THR A 334 33.20 -36.03 27.02
C THR A 334 32.76 -36.79 28.26
N THR A 335 31.92 -36.17 29.08
CA THR A 335 31.37 -36.73 30.33
C THR A 335 29.86 -36.59 30.42
N ASN A 336 29.28 -35.55 29.81
CA ASN A 336 27.86 -35.28 29.80
C ASN A 336 27.35 -34.67 28.48
N PHE A 337 26.04 -34.75 28.29
CA PHE A 337 25.26 -34.06 27.27
C PHE A 337 23.94 -33.60 27.90
N ALA A 338 23.26 -32.62 27.29
CA ALA A 338 21.96 -32.16 27.76
C ALA A 338 20.79 -32.82 26.98
N LEU A 339 19.64 -32.94 27.65
CA LEU A 339 18.36 -33.21 26.99
C LEU A 339 17.76 -31.90 26.42
N PRO A 340 16.79 -31.98 25.49
CA PRO A 340 16.01 -30.80 25.12
C PRO A 340 15.29 -30.21 26.35
N ASP A 341 15.08 -28.89 26.33
CA ASP A 341 14.25 -28.17 27.28
C ASP A 341 12.96 -27.73 26.57
N LEU A 342 11.82 -28.31 26.92
CA LEU A 342 10.51 -28.09 26.28
C LEU A 342 9.50 -27.39 27.23
N ARG A 343 9.97 -26.85 28.35
CA ARG A 343 9.10 -26.17 29.35
C ARG A 343 8.62 -24.83 28.81
N GLY A 344 7.30 -24.65 28.71
CA GLY A 344 6.68 -23.44 28.13
C GLY A 344 7.07 -23.18 26.67
N LYS A 345 7.31 -24.23 25.88
CA LYS A 345 7.80 -24.14 24.49
C LYS A 345 7.03 -25.06 23.58
N GLU A 346 6.85 -24.62 22.34
CA GLU A 346 6.32 -25.46 21.28
C GLU A 346 7.43 -26.18 20.50
N VAL A 347 7.00 -27.21 19.79
CA VAL A 347 7.87 -28.14 19.06
C VAL A 347 7.51 -28.09 17.59
N ILE A 348 8.50 -27.91 16.71
CA ILE A 348 8.29 -27.88 15.25
C ILE A 348 9.15 -28.89 14.50
N GLY A 349 8.66 -29.39 13.35
CA GLY A 349 9.41 -30.29 12.49
C GLY A 349 10.63 -29.65 11.81
N THR A 350 11.75 -30.39 11.73
CA THR A 350 13.00 -29.93 11.08
C THR A 350 12.89 -29.98 9.54
N GLY A 351 12.30 -28.95 8.94
CA GLY A 351 12.15 -28.81 7.48
C GLY A 351 13.33 -28.14 6.75
N ASN A 352 13.16 -27.89 5.46
CA ASN A 352 14.04 -27.03 4.66
C ASN A 352 13.92 -25.57 5.15
N GLY A 353 14.63 -25.23 6.23
CA GLY A 353 14.62 -23.90 6.83
C GLY A 353 15.31 -23.82 8.19
N HIS A 354 15.24 -24.88 9.01
CA HIS A 354 15.66 -24.84 10.42
C HIS A 354 16.47 -26.07 10.86
N ILE A 355 17.40 -25.88 11.79
CA ILE A 355 18.25 -26.93 12.39
C ILE A 355 17.88 -27.23 13.84
N ILE A 356 18.17 -28.45 14.30
CA ILE A 356 17.90 -28.86 15.69
C ILE A 356 18.75 -28.00 16.65
N GLY A 357 18.09 -27.35 17.62
CA GLY A 357 18.74 -26.46 18.59
C GLY A 357 18.98 -25.03 18.09
N GLU A 358 18.44 -24.65 16.94
CA GLU A 358 18.33 -23.25 16.52
C GLU A 358 17.38 -22.49 17.44
N ASN A 359 17.76 -21.27 17.86
CA ASN A 359 16.81 -20.33 18.41
C ASN A 359 16.11 -19.64 17.23
N ILE A 360 14.80 -19.80 17.14
CA ILE A 360 13.94 -19.17 16.14
C ILE A 360 12.90 -18.28 16.83
N GLY A 361 12.46 -17.25 16.09
CA GLY A 361 11.82 -16.06 16.66
C GLY A 361 12.77 -14.84 16.70
N GLY A 362 12.21 -13.64 16.63
CA GLY A 362 12.88 -12.39 16.95
C GLY A 362 11.94 -11.32 17.52
N GLU A 363 12.31 -10.78 18.69
CA GLU A 363 11.75 -9.53 19.22
C GLU A 363 11.68 -8.44 18.13
N GLN A 364 10.54 -7.74 18.06
CA GLN A 364 10.32 -6.45 17.37
C GLN A 364 9.83 -6.49 15.92
N VAL A 365 8.52 -6.69 15.80
CA VAL A 365 7.62 -6.45 14.65
C VAL A 365 6.99 -5.07 14.86
N VAL A 366 7.17 -4.17 13.91
CA VAL A 366 7.16 -2.71 14.12
C VAL A 366 6.07 -2.17 13.15
N LEU A 367 4.95 -1.47 13.52
CA LEU A 367 3.87 -0.82 12.69
C LEU A 367 4.01 0.72 12.22
N THR A 368 4.30 1.05 10.93
CA THR A 368 4.84 2.29 10.23
C THR A 368 3.96 3.54 9.99
N LEU A 369 4.56 4.44 9.20
CA LEU A 369 4.04 4.87 7.90
C LEU A 369 4.39 3.95 6.63
N ASN A 370 3.57 2.91 6.32
CA ASN A 370 3.32 2.12 5.07
C ASN A 370 2.03 1.18 5.04
N ASP A 371 1.56 0.55 6.15
CA ASP A 371 0.91 -0.81 6.18
C ASP A 371 -0.40 -1.11 7.01
N ILE A 372 -1.32 -0.15 7.25
CA ILE A 372 -2.81 -0.40 7.25
C ILE A 372 -3.16 -0.31 5.76
N PRO A 373 -4.22 -0.96 5.25
CA PRO A 373 -4.77 -0.60 3.95
C PRO A 373 -5.06 0.90 3.80
N ASN A 374 -5.07 1.38 2.55
CA ASN A 374 -5.70 2.64 2.19
C ASN A 374 -7.09 2.75 2.84
N LEU A 375 -7.36 3.88 3.46
CA LEU A 375 -8.62 4.20 4.11
C LEU A 375 -9.57 4.85 3.08
N ASP A 376 -10.81 4.37 3.03
CA ASP A 376 -11.93 5.05 2.35
C ASP A 376 -13.05 5.20 3.38
N TYR A 377 -13.23 6.41 3.91
CA TYR A 377 -14.22 6.68 4.96
C TYR A 377 -14.73 8.12 5.00
N ASP A 378 -15.96 8.26 5.50
CA ASP A 378 -16.63 9.54 5.74
C ASP A 378 -16.57 9.94 7.23
N GLY A 379 -16.56 11.25 7.49
CA GLY A 379 -16.75 11.87 8.80
C GLY A 379 -18.23 11.94 9.22
N THR A 380 -18.63 13.04 9.84
CA THR A 380 -19.99 13.27 10.35
C THR A 380 -20.58 14.59 9.87
N ALA A 381 -21.68 15.05 10.47
CA ALA A 381 -22.27 16.37 10.18
C ALA A 381 -21.86 17.43 11.24
N ASN A 382 -20.72 17.23 11.90
CA ASN A 382 -20.13 18.15 12.87
C ASN A 382 -18.62 18.27 12.58
N GLY A 383 -17.99 19.36 13.03
CA GLY A 383 -16.54 19.54 12.89
C GLY A 383 -15.74 18.38 13.48
N ASP A 384 -15.11 17.60 12.60
CA ASP A 384 -14.34 16.40 12.88
C ASP A 384 -12.82 16.64 12.77
N THR A 385 -12.03 15.65 13.17
CA THR A 385 -10.58 15.63 12.92
C THR A 385 -10.21 14.27 12.37
N LEU A 386 -9.84 14.24 11.10
CA LEU A 386 -9.72 13.04 10.29
C LEU A 386 -8.26 12.82 9.86
N TYR A 387 -7.84 11.55 9.84
CA TYR A 387 -6.46 11.14 9.59
C TYR A 387 -6.42 10.00 8.56
N GLY A 388 -5.55 10.08 7.56
CA GLY A 388 -5.57 9.15 6.42
C GLY A 388 -4.60 7.99 6.51
N GLY A 389 -3.90 7.79 5.40
CA GLY A 389 -2.69 7.03 5.18
C GLY A 389 -1.72 7.87 4.33
N ASN A 390 -0.55 7.31 4.04
CA ASN A 390 0.30 7.59 2.86
C ASN A 390 0.40 6.31 2.00
N GLY A 391 -0.68 5.51 2.08
CA GLY A 391 -1.21 4.83 0.90
C GLY A 391 -2.03 5.85 0.10
N ASN A 392 -2.92 5.42 -0.79
CA ASN A 392 -3.76 6.36 -1.54
C ASN A 392 -5.15 6.39 -0.91
N ASP A 393 -5.36 7.33 -0.01
CA ASP A 393 -6.51 7.38 0.87
C ASP A 393 -7.62 8.27 0.31
N LYS A 394 -8.85 8.06 0.80
CA LYS A 394 -10.04 8.81 0.42
C LYS A 394 -10.81 9.19 1.67
N ILE A 395 -10.84 10.49 1.96
CA ILE A 395 -11.46 11.02 3.17
C ILE A 395 -12.44 12.12 2.79
N ASN A 396 -13.59 12.09 3.44
CA ASN A 396 -14.69 13.00 3.21
C ASN A 396 -15.21 13.53 4.55
N GLY A 397 -15.01 14.81 4.85
CA GLY A 397 -15.48 15.44 6.08
C GLY A 397 -17.01 15.47 6.21
N LEU A 398 -17.71 15.51 5.07
CA LEU A 398 -19.15 15.70 4.88
C LEU A 398 -19.65 17.09 5.27
N GLY A 399 -19.54 17.49 6.54
CA GLY A 399 -19.98 18.82 6.95
C GLY A 399 -19.74 19.14 8.41
N GLY A 400 -19.34 20.38 8.65
CA GLY A 400 -18.66 20.74 9.88
C GLY A 400 -17.60 21.78 9.56
N ASN A 401 -16.71 22.05 10.49
CA ASN A 401 -15.43 22.69 10.17
C ASN A 401 -14.38 21.64 10.48
N ASP A 402 -13.95 20.92 9.46
CA ASP A 402 -13.19 19.69 9.60
C ASP A 402 -11.69 19.94 9.51
N VAL A 403 -10.92 19.05 10.11
CA VAL A 403 -9.45 19.11 10.06
C VAL A 403 -8.93 17.78 9.55
N ILE A 404 -8.59 17.73 8.26
CA ILE A 404 -8.24 16.49 7.54
C ILE A 404 -6.74 16.48 7.25
N ARG A 405 -6.05 15.41 7.67
CA ARG A 405 -4.62 15.18 7.40
C ARG A 405 -4.37 13.79 6.86
N THR A 406 -4.06 13.67 5.58
CA THR A 406 -3.77 12.35 5.00
C THR A 406 -2.31 11.97 5.21
N ASN A 407 -1.40 12.90 4.99
CA ASN A 407 0.08 12.90 5.09
C ASN A 407 0.84 12.34 3.87
N GLY A 408 0.20 11.67 2.90
CA GLY A 408 0.82 11.44 1.59
C GLY A 408 0.25 10.27 0.79
N GLY A 409 1.07 9.69 -0.09
CA GLY A 409 0.55 8.84 -1.15
C GLY A 409 -0.15 9.72 -2.18
N ALA A 410 -1.23 9.27 -2.78
CA ALA A 410 -1.98 10.11 -3.72
C ALA A 410 -3.45 10.11 -3.33
N ASP A 411 -3.82 11.11 -2.55
CA ASP A 411 -5.06 11.15 -1.78
C ASP A 411 -6.21 11.87 -2.48
N SER A 412 -7.42 11.53 -2.06
CA SER A 412 -8.66 12.22 -2.42
C SER A 412 -9.28 12.81 -1.16
N ILE A 413 -9.10 14.12 -0.98
CA ILE A 413 -9.51 14.87 0.20
C ILE A 413 -10.71 15.74 -0.14
N ILE A 414 -11.85 15.43 0.48
CA ILE A 414 -13.09 16.18 0.33
C ILE A 414 -13.38 16.80 1.69
N GLY A 415 -13.32 18.12 1.80
CA GLY A 415 -13.76 18.81 3.03
C GLY A 415 -15.25 18.57 3.24
N GLY A 416 -16.05 19.03 2.28
CA GLY A 416 -17.50 18.99 2.35
C GLY A 416 -18.01 20.36 2.78
N THR A 417 -19.10 20.39 3.54
CA THR A 417 -19.80 21.64 3.84
C THR A 417 -19.35 22.31 5.13
N GLY A 418 -18.45 23.28 5.01
CA GLY A 418 -18.15 24.27 6.05
C GLY A 418 -16.76 24.83 5.88
N ALA A 419 -16.00 25.15 6.93
CA ALA A 419 -14.69 25.79 6.76
C ALA A 419 -13.57 24.82 7.14
N ASP A 420 -13.02 24.13 6.15
CA ASP A 420 -12.21 22.93 6.38
C ASP A 420 -10.70 23.19 6.23
N ALA A 421 -9.90 22.51 7.05
CA ALA A 421 -8.44 22.56 7.01
C ALA A 421 -7.87 21.23 6.53
N MET A 422 -7.48 21.20 5.26
CA MET A 422 -7.03 20.00 4.56
C MET A 422 -5.51 20.03 4.34
N THR A 423 -4.85 18.91 4.60
CA THR A 423 -3.40 18.71 4.40
C THR A 423 -3.14 17.35 3.76
N GLY A 424 -2.63 17.37 2.54
CA GLY A 424 -2.23 16.23 1.71
C GLY A 424 -0.93 15.64 2.23
N GLY A 425 0.22 16.13 1.78
CA GLY A 425 1.50 15.88 2.47
C GLY A 425 2.60 15.39 1.54
N LEU A 426 2.67 14.07 1.27
CA LEU A 426 3.72 13.44 0.47
C LEU A 426 3.17 12.57 -0.67
N GLY A 427 2.75 13.21 -1.75
CA GLY A 427 2.62 12.64 -3.09
C GLY A 427 1.70 13.53 -3.90
N ASN A 428 0.86 13.02 -4.80
CA ASN A 428 0.08 13.92 -5.67
C ASN A 428 -1.41 13.87 -5.29
N ASP A 429 -1.81 14.82 -4.46
CA ASP A 429 -3.07 14.83 -3.74
C ASP A 429 -4.13 15.67 -4.46
N VAL A 430 -5.40 15.37 -4.16
CA VAL A 430 -6.56 16.01 -4.79
C VAL A 430 -7.52 16.54 -3.74
N TYR A 431 -7.67 17.85 -3.70
CA TYR A 431 -8.57 18.57 -2.81
C TYR A 431 -9.86 18.98 -3.55
N ASP A 432 -11.03 18.56 -3.07
CA ASP A 432 -12.31 19.14 -3.46
C ASP A 432 -12.69 20.24 -2.44
N VAL A 433 -12.74 21.50 -2.88
CA VAL A 433 -13.09 22.69 -2.07
C VAL A 433 -14.45 23.26 -2.48
N ASP A 434 -15.30 23.58 -1.51
CA ASP A 434 -16.66 24.13 -1.75
C ASP A 434 -17.00 25.40 -0.96
N ASN A 435 -16.14 25.78 -0.01
CA ASN A 435 -16.34 26.94 0.86
C ASN A 435 -15.20 27.95 0.81
N ALA A 436 -15.53 29.23 1.04
CA ALA A 436 -14.55 30.31 1.12
C ALA A 436 -13.72 30.30 2.42
N GLY A 437 -14.11 29.46 3.39
CA GLY A 437 -13.33 29.18 4.60
C GLY A 437 -12.35 28.02 4.46
N ASP A 438 -12.36 27.27 3.35
CA ASP A 438 -11.49 26.12 3.13
C ASP A 438 -10.03 26.53 3.03
N THR A 439 -9.13 25.66 3.48
CA THR A 439 -7.69 25.83 3.38
C THR A 439 -7.03 24.53 2.95
N THR A 440 -6.17 24.62 1.95
CA THR A 440 -5.36 23.52 1.41
C THR A 440 -3.90 23.78 1.75
N LEU A 441 -3.20 22.81 2.33
CA LEU A 441 -1.81 22.92 2.76
C LEU A 441 -0.98 21.75 2.24
N GLU A 442 -0.01 22.05 1.38
CA GLU A 442 0.99 21.07 0.96
C GLU A 442 2.33 21.21 1.69
N SER A 443 3.09 20.11 1.69
CA SER A 443 4.47 20.09 2.18
C SER A 443 5.46 20.39 1.05
N VAL A 444 6.61 21.00 1.39
CA VAL A 444 7.67 21.26 0.41
C VAL A 444 8.23 19.94 -0.12
N GLY A 445 8.07 19.69 -1.42
CA GLY A 445 8.40 18.41 -2.04
C GLY A 445 7.40 17.29 -1.71
N GLY A 446 6.15 17.65 -1.41
CA GLY A 446 5.03 16.74 -1.24
C GLY A 446 4.73 15.98 -2.52
N GLY A 447 4.19 16.69 -3.50
CA GLY A 447 4.05 16.21 -4.86
C GLY A 447 4.81 17.02 -5.89
N SER A 448 4.29 16.94 -7.11
CA SER A 448 4.72 17.73 -8.27
C SER A 448 3.56 18.02 -9.23
N MET A 449 2.35 17.59 -8.84
CA MET A 449 1.17 17.46 -9.68
C MET A 449 -0.12 17.61 -8.86
N ASP A 450 -0.03 18.20 -7.67
CA ASP A 450 -1.12 18.37 -6.69
C ASP A 450 -2.24 19.22 -7.26
N ALA A 451 -3.49 18.93 -6.88
CA ALA A 451 -4.66 19.47 -7.57
C ALA A 451 -5.78 19.94 -6.63
N VAL A 452 -6.25 21.17 -6.85
CA VAL A 452 -7.53 21.64 -6.30
C VAL A 452 -8.62 21.55 -7.36
N ARG A 453 -9.77 21.00 -6.97
CA ARG A 453 -11.05 21.03 -7.67
C ARG A 453 -11.97 22.00 -6.95
N ALA A 454 -12.16 23.18 -7.53
CA ALA A 454 -12.87 24.27 -6.87
C ALA A 454 -14.32 24.41 -7.34
N ARG A 455 -15.25 24.49 -6.38
CA ARG A 455 -16.69 24.79 -6.61
C ARG A 455 -17.03 26.26 -6.30
N LEU A 456 -16.02 27.05 -5.97
CA LEU A 456 -16.02 28.50 -5.79
C LEU A 456 -14.79 29.13 -6.47
N ASN A 457 -14.75 30.46 -6.57
CA ASN A 457 -13.56 31.16 -7.04
C ASN A 457 -12.37 30.87 -6.11
N TRP A 458 -11.23 30.49 -6.68
CA TRP A 458 -10.10 29.96 -5.89
C TRP A 458 -8.76 30.61 -6.19
N THR A 459 -7.84 30.50 -5.24
CA THR A 459 -6.42 30.83 -5.35
C THR A 459 -5.63 29.66 -4.80
N LEU A 460 -4.73 29.09 -5.60
CA LEU A 460 -3.85 28.02 -5.11
C LEU A 460 -2.98 28.51 -3.95
N ALA A 461 -2.87 27.67 -2.91
CA ALA A 461 -1.82 27.80 -1.91
C ALA A 461 -0.44 27.50 -2.52
N ASN A 462 0.64 27.76 -1.79
CA ASN A 462 1.99 27.36 -2.21
C ASN A 462 2.09 25.83 -2.33
N GLU A 463 3.08 25.34 -3.09
CA GLU A 463 3.35 23.91 -3.30
C GLU A 463 2.18 23.11 -3.94
N ILE A 464 1.26 23.77 -4.66
CA ILE A 464 0.20 23.12 -5.44
C ILE A 464 0.30 23.51 -6.92
N GLU A 465 0.30 22.55 -7.84
CA GLU A 465 0.49 22.82 -9.27
C GLU A 465 -0.80 23.03 -10.06
N LYS A 466 -1.94 22.44 -9.68
CA LYS A 466 -3.13 22.39 -10.55
C LYS A 466 -4.39 22.97 -9.92
N LEU A 467 -5.15 23.67 -10.76
CA LEU A 467 -6.49 24.13 -10.44
C LEU A 467 -7.48 23.68 -11.52
N TYR A 468 -8.59 23.09 -11.09
CA TYR A 468 -9.76 22.76 -11.91
C TYR A 468 -10.97 23.54 -11.40
N LEU A 469 -11.49 24.47 -12.21
CA LEU A 469 -12.72 25.21 -11.89
C LEU A 469 -13.94 24.36 -12.30
N LEU A 470 -14.80 24.01 -11.36
CA LEU A 470 -15.94 23.12 -11.60
C LEU A 470 -17.25 23.89 -11.78
N GLY A 471 -18.17 23.32 -12.57
CA GLY A 471 -19.52 23.86 -12.74
C GLY A 471 -19.52 25.19 -13.49
N SER A 472 -19.76 26.28 -12.77
CA SER A 472 -19.81 27.65 -13.30
C SER A 472 -19.00 28.63 -12.44
N VAL A 473 -17.89 28.16 -11.87
CA VAL A 473 -16.93 29.00 -11.14
C VAL A 473 -16.24 29.94 -12.11
N ALA A 474 -16.15 31.22 -11.76
CA ALA A 474 -15.75 32.27 -12.69
C ALA A 474 -14.29 32.71 -12.57
N ALA A 475 -13.55 32.37 -11.51
CA ALA A 475 -12.17 32.82 -11.36
C ALA A 475 -11.25 31.77 -10.73
N GLY A 476 -10.06 31.62 -11.32
CA GLY A 476 -9.01 30.73 -10.85
C GLY A 476 -7.66 31.41 -10.89
N ASN A 477 -6.92 31.36 -9.78
CA ASN A 477 -5.65 32.03 -9.64
C ASN A 477 -4.56 31.02 -9.22
N GLY A 478 -3.39 31.10 -9.85
CA GLY A 478 -2.20 30.34 -9.50
C GLY A 478 -1.47 30.89 -8.26
N ASN A 479 -0.19 30.55 -8.13
CA ASN A 479 0.67 30.87 -6.99
C ASN A 479 2.02 31.50 -7.43
N GLY A 480 3.15 30.84 -7.19
CA GLY A 480 4.50 31.27 -7.58
C GLY A 480 5.28 30.19 -8.34
N LEU A 481 4.58 29.14 -8.77
CA LEU A 481 5.09 27.95 -9.46
C LEU A 481 4.63 27.96 -10.92
N ALA A 482 5.08 26.99 -11.72
CA ALA A 482 4.53 26.77 -13.06
C ALA A 482 3.22 25.95 -12.95
N ASN A 483 2.09 26.63 -12.82
CA ASN A 483 0.78 26.03 -12.62
C ASN A 483 0.09 25.56 -13.91
N PHE A 484 -0.86 24.64 -13.76
CA PHE A 484 -1.83 24.25 -14.78
C PHE A 484 -3.23 24.64 -14.29
N ILE A 485 -3.84 25.62 -14.94
CA ILE A 485 -5.16 26.16 -14.58
C ILE A 485 -6.15 25.77 -15.69
N TYR A 486 -7.16 25.00 -15.31
CA TYR A 486 -8.24 24.53 -16.17
C TYR A 486 -9.56 25.17 -15.75
N GLY A 487 -10.16 25.91 -16.65
CA GLY A 487 -11.47 26.51 -16.52
C GLY A 487 -12.62 25.55 -16.81
N ASN A 488 -13.77 26.11 -17.18
CA ASN A 488 -15.01 25.41 -17.48
C ASN A 488 -15.73 26.01 -18.70
N ALA A 489 -17.01 25.65 -18.91
CA ALA A 489 -17.81 26.10 -20.04
C ALA A 489 -18.58 27.42 -19.77
N ALA A 490 -18.04 28.27 -18.91
CA ALA A 490 -18.56 29.60 -18.61
C ALA A 490 -17.40 30.59 -18.61
N LEU A 491 -17.71 31.89 -18.73
CA LEU A 491 -16.70 32.96 -18.69
C LEU A 491 -15.81 32.85 -17.44
N ASN A 492 -14.50 32.73 -17.65
CA ASN A 492 -13.47 32.49 -16.66
C ASN A 492 -12.40 33.60 -16.67
N TYR A 493 -11.98 34.01 -15.47
CA TYR A 493 -10.86 34.91 -15.22
C TYR A 493 -9.69 34.10 -14.67
N LEU A 494 -8.67 33.87 -15.48
CA LEU A 494 -7.50 33.05 -15.16
C LEU A 494 -6.24 33.93 -15.01
N ASP A 495 -5.63 33.89 -13.84
CA ASP A 495 -4.37 34.59 -13.54
C ASP A 495 -3.36 33.59 -12.96
N GLY A 496 -2.35 33.23 -13.76
CA GLY A 496 -1.26 32.35 -13.32
C GLY A 496 -0.48 32.92 -12.14
N LYS A 497 -0.41 34.26 -12.06
CA LYS A 497 0.58 35.03 -11.31
C LYS A 497 1.99 34.71 -11.81
N GLY A 498 2.97 34.67 -10.90
CA GLY A 498 4.36 34.47 -11.29
C GLY A 498 4.67 33.00 -11.51
N GLY A 499 5.04 32.64 -12.74
CA GLY A 499 5.30 31.25 -13.09
C GLY A 499 5.84 31.08 -14.51
N ASN A 500 5.51 29.94 -15.09
CA ASN A 500 5.54 29.68 -16.54
C ASN A 500 4.30 28.82 -16.80
N ASP A 501 3.15 29.47 -16.78
CA ASP A 501 1.87 28.82 -16.52
C ASP A 501 1.21 28.27 -17.77
N ARG A 502 0.28 27.33 -17.57
CA ARG A 502 -0.60 26.85 -18.63
C ARG A 502 -2.04 27.08 -18.21
N MET A 503 -2.68 28.03 -18.88
CA MET A 503 -4.06 28.41 -18.64
C MET A 503 -4.92 27.98 -19.82
N SER A 504 -6.00 27.25 -19.55
CA SER A 504 -7.00 26.86 -20.53
C SER A 504 -8.38 27.16 -19.97
N GLY A 505 -9.10 28.05 -20.63
CA GLY A 505 -10.41 28.57 -20.26
C GLY A 505 -11.50 27.53 -20.52
N GLY A 506 -11.79 27.27 -21.79
CA GLY A 506 -12.57 26.11 -22.22
C GLY A 506 -13.58 26.44 -23.31
N ASP A 507 -14.80 26.76 -22.88
CA ASP A 507 -15.87 27.33 -23.71
C ASP A 507 -16.40 28.56 -22.96
N GLY A 508 -16.42 29.74 -23.58
CA GLY A 508 -16.84 31.00 -22.96
C GLY A 508 -15.80 32.09 -23.19
N GLY A 509 -16.24 33.36 -23.29
CA GLY A 509 -15.35 34.47 -23.61
C GLY A 509 -14.41 34.83 -22.46
N ASP A 510 -13.25 34.17 -22.43
CA ASP A 510 -12.39 34.05 -21.27
C ASP A 510 -11.32 35.14 -21.20
N VAL A 511 -10.79 35.35 -19.99
CA VAL A 511 -9.84 36.43 -19.69
C VAL A 511 -8.61 35.86 -19.01
N TYR A 512 -7.47 36.05 -19.66
CA TYR A 512 -6.16 35.57 -19.23
C TYR A 512 -5.27 36.72 -18.81
N ARG A 513 -4.44 36.48 -17.81
CA ARG A 513 -3.38 37.40 -17.39
C ARG A 513 -2.02 36.73 -17.50
N VAL A 514 -1.15 37.31 -18.34
CA VAL A 514 0.16 36.77 -18.71
C VAL A 514 1.25 37.72 -18.24
N ASP A 515 1.99 37.33 -17.20
CA ASP A 515 3.07 38.14 -16.61
C ASP A 515 4.48 37.57 -16.84
N SER A 516 4.58 36.32 -17.30
CA SER A 516 5.82 35.66 -17.71
C SER A 516 5.83 35.34 -19.20
N ALA A 517 7.02 35.46 -19.82
CA ALA A 517 7.23 35.08 -21.22
C ALA A 517 7.18 33.55 -21.45
N GLY A 518 7.08 32.74 -20.39
CA GLY A 518 6.86 31.30 -20.47
C GLY A 518 5.40 30.87 -20.30
N ASP A 519 4.47 31.81 -20.07
CA ASP A 519 3.05 31.50 -19.93
C ASP A 519 2.42 31.11 -21.28
N MET A 520 1.46 30.19 -21.23
CA MET A 520 0.80 29.63 -22.38
C MET A 520 -0.72 29.63 -22.19
N VAL A 521 -1.39 30.44 -23.01
CA VAL A 521 -2.85 30.47 -23.17
C VAL A 521 -3.28 29.38 -24.13
N ILE A 522 -4.34 28.65 -23.82
CA ILE A 522 -4.81 27.49 -24.58
C ILE A 522 -6.33 27.57 -24.79
N GLU A 523 -6.73 27.97 -25.99
CA GLU A 523 -8.12 27.91 -26.45
C GLU A 523 -8.35 26.83 -27.50
N THR A 524 -9.48 26.13 -27.40
CA THR A 524 -9.75 24.93 -28.21
C THR A 524 -10.94 25.03 -29.15
N ASN A 525 -11.79 26.06 -29.02
CA ASN A 525 -13.05 26.18 -29.75
C ASN A 525 -13.21 27.52 -30.48
N ALA A 526 -12.89 27.56 -31.79
CA ALA A 526 -13.08 28.77 -32.62
C ALA A 526 -14.55 29.11 -32.99
N SER A 527 -15.54 28.48 -32.36
CA SER A 527 -16.96 28.72 -32.67
C SER A 527 -17.58 29.79 -31.77
N ALA A 528 -18.79 30.25 -32.10
CA ALA A 528 -19.54 31.17 -31.24
C ALA A 528 -19.90 30.60 -29.85
N ALA A 529 -19.66 29.30 -29.60
CA ALA A 529 -19.73 28.71 -28.25
C ALA A 529 -18.41 28.84 -27.48
N GLY A 530 -17.28 28.97 -28.17
CA GLY A 530 -15.96 29.24 -27.59
C GLY A 530 -15.87 30.65 -27.01
N GLY A 531 -16.45 31.66 -27.66
CA GLY A 531 -16.60 32.99 -27.05
C GLY A 531 -15.84 34.10 -27.76
N GLU A 532 -15.22 34.99 -26.98
CA GLU A 532 -14.31 36.04 -27.44
C GLU A 532 -13.25 36.27 -26.35
N ASP A 533 -12.05 35.77 -26.62
CA ASP A 533 -11.05 35.54 -25.59
C ASP A 533 -9.99 36.65 -25.57
N ARG A 534 -9.48 36.95 -24.38
CA ARG A 534 -8.72 38.19 -24.13
C ARG A 534 -7.55 37.99 -23.19
N VAL A 535 -6.36 38.32 -23.68
CA VAL A 535 -5.13 38.35 -22.91
C VAL A 535 -4.82 39.78 -22.47
N TYR A 536 -4.61 39.97 -21.17
CA TYR A 536 -3.86 41.10 -20.62
C TYR A 536 -2.41 40.64 -20.40
N SER A 537 -1.43 41.38 -20.93
CA SER A 537 -0.03 41.00 -20.76
C SER A 537 0.89 42.16 -20.37
N THR A 538 1.73 41.89 -19.36
CA THR A 538 2.80 42.78 -18.94
C THR A 538 4.15 42.50 -19.62
N VAL A 539 4.19 41.55 -20.55
CA VAL A 539 5.40 41.09 -21.29
C VAL A 539 5.15 41.07 -22.81
N ASN A 540 6.17 40.71 -23.59
CA ASN A 540 5.97 40.41 -25.00
C ASN A 540 5.07 39.18 -25.14
N HIS A 541 4.01 39.26 -25.96
CA HIS A 541 3.07 38.15 -26.11
C HIS A 541 2.65 37.93 -27.58
N THR A 542 2.51 36.67 -27.95
CA THR A 542 1.91 36.23 -29.22
C THR A 542 0.65 35.45 -28.90
N LEU A 543 -0.50 35.89 -29.43
CA LEU A 543 -1.77 35.21 -29.21
C LEU A 543 -1.71 33.76 -29.71
N ALA A 544 -2.21 32.84 -28.89
CA ALA A 544 -2.51 31.47 -29.30
C ALA A 544 -3.61 31.46 -30.37
N ALA A 545 -3.81 30.34 -31.06
CA ALA A 545 -4.97 30.17 -31.93
C ALA A 545 -6.27 30.27 -31.12
N ASN A 546 -7.34 30.73 -31.76
CA ASN A 546 -8.68 30.89 -31.15
C ASN A 546 -8.74 31.95 -30.03
N VAL A 547 -7.86 32.97 -30.07
CA VAL A 547 -7.91 34.10 -29.12
C VAL A 547 -8.03 35.40 -29.92
N GLU A 548 -9.02 36.23 -29.61
CA GLU A 548 -9.34 37.41 -30.43
C GLU A 548 -8.65 38.69 -29.97
N ARG A 549 -8.29 38.82 -28.69
CA ARG A 549 -7.84 40.12 -28.15
C ARG A 549 -6.56 40.06 -27.32
N LEU A 550 -5.69 41.04 -27.55
CA LEU A 550 -4.49 41.31 -26.75
C LEU A 550 -4.52 42.74 -26.25
N ILE A 551 -4.28 42.94 -24.95
CA ILE A 551 -4.06 44.24 -24.32
C ILE A 551 -2.72 44.19 -23.60
N LEU A 552 -1.80 45.05 -24.01
CA LEU A 552 -0.52 45.25 -23.33
C LEU A 552 -0.74 46.22 -22.17
N ASP A 553 -0.60 45.75 -20.93
CA ASP A 553 -0.86 46.53 -19.70
C ASP A 553 0.38 46.75 -18.83
N GLY A 554 1.53 46.20 -19.23
CA GLY A 554 2.83 46.52 -18.65
C GLY A 554 3.29 47.95 -18.93
N ALA A 555 4.36 48.40 -18.28
CA ALA A 555 4.92 49.76 -18.44
C ALA A 555 6.21 49.83 -19.30
N GLY A 556 6.67 48.70 -19.84
CA GLY A 556 7.88 48.62 -20.66
C GLY A 556 7.59 48.68 -22.17
N ASN A 557 8.65 48.74 -22.98
CA ASN A 557 8.55 48.54 -24.44
C ASN A 557 8.31 47.06 -24.71
N ILE A 558 7.05 46.63 -24.65
CA ILE A 558 6.61 45.25 -24.89
C ILE A 558 5.90 45.15 -26.24
N ASN A 559 5.89 43.96 -26.82
CA ASN A 559 5.45 43.71 -28.19
C ASN A 559 4.24 42.80 -28.23
N GLY A 560 3.32 43.07 -29.15
CA GLY A 560 2.10 42.29 -29.38
C GLY A 560 2.13 41.61 -30.74
N THR A 561 1.68 40.37 -30.80
CA THR A 561 1.59 39.63 -32.07
C THR A 561 0.29 38.82 -32.13
N GLY A 562 -0.44 38.95 -33.23
CA GLY A 562 -1.70 38.23 -33.47
C GLY A 562 -1.52 36.78 -33.93
N ASN A 563 -2.61 36.20 -34.42
CA ASN A 563 -2.73 34.82 -34.91
C ASN A 563 -3.17 34.80 -36.39
N SER A 564 -4.28 34.12 -36.72
CA SER A 564 -4.84 34.05 -38.09
C SER A 564 -6.32 34.44 -38.14
N LEU A 565 -6.78 35.13 -37.11
CA LEU A 565 -8.14 35.65 -36.92
C LEU A 565 -8.08 37.17 -36.98
N ALA A 566 -9.22 37.83 -37.17
CA ALA A 566 -9.32 39.28 -37.02
C ALA A 566 -9.16 39.66 -35.54
N ASN A 567 -7.93 39.97 -35.12
CA ASN A 567 -7.56 40.29 -33.77
C ASN A 567 -7.79 41.77 -33.44
N ALA A 568 -7.99 42.06 -32.15
CA ALA A 568 -7.90 43.42 -31.62
C ALA A 568 -6.71 43.52 -30.67
N ILE A 569 -5.66 44.23 -31.09
CA ILE A 569 -4.42 44.38 -30.34
C ILE A 569 -4.27 45.83 -29.89
N ASN A 570 -4.17 46.03 -28.57
CA ASN A 570 -3.97 47.34 -27.95
C ASN A 570 -2.60 47.40 -27.28
N GLY A 571 -1.78 48.35 -27.72
CA GLY A 571 -0.48 48.71 -27.15
C GLY A 571 -0.56 49.31 -25.74
N ASN A 572 0.58 49.78 -25.25
CA ASN A 572 0.70 50.43 -23.95
C ASN A 572 1.27 51.86 -24.07
N SER A 573 1.93 52.39 -23.02
CA SER A 573 2.55 53.72 -23.07
C SER A 573 4.06 53.69 -23.38
N GLY A 574 4.55 52.59 -23.95
CA GLY A 574 5.94 52.39 -24.35
C GLY A 574 6.01 52.04 -25.83
N ASN A 575 7.21 52.05 -26.41
CA ASN A 575 7.38 51.85 -27.84
C ASN A 575 7.13 50.37 -28.20
N ASN A 576 5.99 50.06 -28.81
CA ASN A 576 5.57 48.71 -29.14
C ASN A 576 5.96 48.30 -30.57
N TYR A 577 6.21 47.02 -30.77
CA TYR A 577 6.11 46.37 -32.09
C TYR A 577 4.81 45.57 -32.09
N ILE A 578 3.94 45.85 -33.05
CA ILE A 578 2.60 45.28 -33.17
C ILE A 578 2.49 44.65 -34.55
N ASP A 579 2.31 43.33 -34.61
CA ASP A 579 2.13 42.55 -35.83
C ASP A 579 0.79 41.81 -35.76
N GLY A 580 -0.17 42.19 -36.59
CA GLY A 580 -1.48 41.53 -36.65
C GLY A 580 -1.43 40.11 -37.23
N LYS A 581 -0.53 39.92 -38.22
CA LYS A 581 -0.41 38.77 -39.13
C LYS A 581 -1.54 38.65 -40.15
N ASP A 582 -2.37 37.60 -40.04
CA ASP A 582 -3.41 37.22 -41.01
C ASP A 582 -4.77 37.47 -40.37
N GLY A 583 -5.67 38.13 -41.09
CA GLY A 583 -6.95 38.59 -40.53
C GLY A 583 -7.07 40.09 -40.68
N ALA A 584 -8.30 40.61 -40.61
CA ALA A 584 -8.55 42.05 -40.75
C ALA A 584 -8.53 42.70 -39.37
N ASP A 585 -7.33 43.09 -38.93
CA ASP A 585 -7.10 43.39 -37.51
C ASP A 585 -7.49 44.82 -37.12
N THR A 586 -7.68 45.04 -35.82
CA THR A 586 -7.82 46.38 -35.23
C THR A 586 -6.67 46.63 -34.27
N LEU A 587 -5.80 47.55 -34.65
CA LEU A 587 -4.53 47.80 -33.96
C LEU A 587 -4.56 49.19 -33.29
N ALA A 588 -3.89 49.30 -32.15
CA ALA A 588 -3.59 50.55 -31.45
C ALA A 588 -2.17 50.51 -30.86
N GLY A 589 -1.40 51.58 -31.00
CA GLY A 589 -0.14 51.78 -30.27
C GLY A 589 -0.35 52.45 -28.90
N ASN A 590 -1.33 53.35 -28.83
CA ASN A 590 -1.62 54.34 -27.80
C ASN A 590 -0.62 55.50 -27.69
N SER A 591 0.55 55.27 -27.10
CA SER A 591 1.53 56.34 -26.86
C SER A 591 2.91 55.77 -26.73
N GLY A 592 3.80 56.18 -27.61
CA GLY A 592 5.13 55.59 -27.73
C GLY A 592 5.73 56.06 -29.05
N LEU A 593 6.71 55.33 -29.55
CA LEU A 593 7.10 55.40 -30.95
C LEU A 593 6.80 54.02 -31.56
N ASP A 594 5.56 53.82 -32.00
CA ASP A 594 5.03 52.48 -32.23
C ASP A 594 5.27 51.99 -33.65
N ASN A 595 5.47 50.68 -33.79
CA ASN A 595 5.90 50.03 -35.01
C ASN A 595 4.83 49.02 -35.42
N PHE A 596 4.04 49.34 -36.44
CA PHE A 596 3.01 48.44 -36.97
C PHE A 596 3.60 47.62 -38.12
N LEU A 597 3.77 46.32 -37.91
CA LEU A 597 4.46 45.41 -38.81
C LEU A 597 3.47 44.73 -39.75
N PHE A 598 3.85 44.64 -41.02
CA PHE A 598 3.11 43.95 -42.06
C PHE A 598 3.97 42.79 -42.59
N THR A 599 3.73 41.59 -42.04
CA THR A 599 4.49 40.35 -42.31
C THR A 599 3.77 39.38 -43.24
N THR A 600 2.53 39.67 -43.64
CA THR A 600 1.68 38.81 -44.48
C THR A 600 1.37 39.47 -45.82
N ALA A 601 1.11 38.65 -46.85
CA ALA A 601 0.86 39.14 -48.20
C ALA A 601 -0.45 39.95 -48.27
N PRO A 602 -0.44 41.20 -48.76
CA PRO A 602 -1.64 42.02 -48.91
C PRO A 602 -2.79 41.31 -49.64
N GLY A 603 -3.99 41.42 -49.08
CA GLY A 603 -5.21 40.84 -49.65
C GLY A 603 -6.49 41.44 -49.04
N SER A 604 -7.64 41.16 -49.65
CA SER A 604 -8.93 41.68 -49.18
C SER A 604 -9.44 41.04 -47.87
N GLY A 605 -8.70 40.08 -47.30
CA GLY A 605 -9.02 39.40 -46.05
C GLY A 605 -8.15 39.82 -44.85
N ASN A 606 -7.06 40.53 -45.11
CA ASN A 606 -6.10 41.03 -44.11
C ASN A 606 -5.84 42.54 -44.32
N VAL A 607 -6.92 43.33 -44.18
CA VAL A 607 -6.85 44.79 -44.24
C VAL A 607 -6.98 45.33 -42.83
N ASP A 608 -5.85 45.72 -42.26
CA ASP A 608 -5.80 46.15 -40.86
C ASP A 608 -6.32 47.57 -40.68
N PHE A 609 -6.86 47.86 -39.50
CA PHE A 609 -7.25 49.18 -39.08
C PHE A 609 -6.44 49.65 -37.88
N ILE A 610 -5.45 50.51 -38.14
CA ILE A 610 -4.69 51.22 -37.10
C ILE A 610 -5.44 52.52 -36.80
N HIS A 611 -6.00 52.63 -35.60
CA HIS A 611 -7.02 53.67 -35.33
C HIS A 611 -6.49 54.94 -34.67
N ASP A 612 -5.26 54.91 -34.16
CA ASP A 612 -4.59 55.96 -33.38
C ASP A 612 -3.25 56.43 -33.97
N PHE A 613 -2.87 55.92 -35.15
CA PHE A 613 -1.58 56.21 -35.80
C PHE A 613 -1.25 57.71 -35.83
N THR A 614 -0.10 58.06 -35.24
CA THR A 614 0.39 59.42 -35.07
C THR A 614 1.69 59.61 -35.88
N PRO A 615 1.66 60.30 -37.04
CA PRO A 615 2.82 60.38 -37.96
C PRO A 615 4.12 60.99 -37.42
N SER A 616 4.11 61.67 -36.26
CA SER A 616 5.34 62.16 -35.63
C SER A 616 6.05 61.09 -34.78
N ASP A 617 5.33 60.04 -34.42
CA ASP A 617 5.65 59.12 -33.34
C ASP A 617 5.76 57.68 -33.89
N ASP A 618 4.80 57.28 -34.73
CA ASP A 618 4.63 55.91 -35.22
C ASP A 618 5.25 55.64 -36.60
N THR A 619 5.45 54.36 -36.92
CA THR A 619 6.01 53.89 -38.21
C THR A 619 5.29 52.64 -38.71
N LEU A 620 4.86 52.67 -39.98
CA LEU A 620 4.42 51.48 -40.71
C LEU A 620 5.66 50.71 -41.19
N ARG A 621 5.77 49.43 -40.84
CA ARG A 621 6.94 48.60 -41.14
C ARG A 621 6.59 47.47 -42.10
N LEU A 622 7.25 47.48 -43.26
CA LEU A 622 6.98 46.57 -44.36
C LEU A 622 8.13 45.57 -44.52
N ASP A 623 7.83 44.28 -44.51
CA ASP A 623 8.80 43.22 -44.81
C ASP A 623 9.19 43.24 -46.31
N ASP A 624 10.49 43.28 -46.63
CA ASP A 624 10.95 43.44 -48.03
C ASP A 624 10.67 42.24 -48.95
N ALA A 625 10.51 41.04 -48.37
CA ALA A 625 10.17 39.83 -49.10
C ALA A 625 8.67 39.78 -49.44
N ILE A 626 7.83 40.40 -48.61
CA ILE A 626 6.38 40.54 -48.82
C ILE A 626 6.09 41.71 -49.77
N PHE A 627 6.62 42.90 -49.50
CA PHE A 627 6.40 44.12 -50.28
C PHE A 627 7.45 44.26 -51.39
N ALA A 628 7.56 43.21 -52.20
CA ALA A 628 8.63 43.00 -53.17
C ALA A 628 8.89 44.21 -54.09
N GLY A 629 10.18 44.54 -54.25
CA GLY A 629 10.66 45.62 -55.11
C GLY A 629 10.60 47.01 -54.48
N LEU A 630 10.29 47.12 -53.18
CA LEU A 630 10.74 48.25 -52.37
C LEU A 630 12.24 48.10 -52.04
N ALA A 631 12.88 49.20 -51.64
CA ALA A 631 14.25 49.19 -51.13
C ALA A 631 14.24 49.33 -49.61
N THR A 632 15.10 48.60 -48.90
CA THR A 632 15.19 48.65 -47.43
C THR A 632 15.67 50.01 -46.91
N GLY A 633 15.19 50.38 -45.72
CA GLY A 633 15.27 51.71 -45.14
C GLY A 633 13.94 52.46 -45.20
N TYR A 634 13.96 53.76 -44.89
CA TYR A 634 12.79 54.63 -45.08
C TYR A 634 12.38 54.70 -46.55
N LEU A 635 11.07 54.71 -46.80
CA LEU A 635 10.51 54.66 -48.15
C LEU A 635 11.05 55.81 -49.01
N ALA A 636 11.43 55.52 -50.25
CA ALA A 636 11.90 56.56 -51.17
C ALA A 636 10.76 57.53 -51.50
N VAL A 637 11.04 58.83 -51.54
CA VAL A 637 10.05 59.89 -51.89
C VAL A 637 9.32 59.59 -53.20
N ALA A 638 10.01 59.02 -54.20
CA ALA A 638 9.44 58.65 -55.49
C ALA A 638 8.55 57.39 -55.47
N ALA A 639 8.55 56.64 -54.37
CA ALA A 639 7.76 55.42 -54.17
C ALA A 639 6.48 55.65 -53.34
N PHE A 640 6.28 56.86 -52.82
CA PHE A 640 5.13 57.24 -52.01
C PHE A 640 4.22 58.22 -52.75
N HIS A 641 2.92 57.92 -52.81
CA HIS A 641 1.91 58.78 -53.43
C HIS A 641 0.75 59.08 -52.47
N THR A 642 0.25 60.32 -52.48
CA THR A 642 -0.96 60.71 -51.74
C THR A 642 -2.12 60.97 -52.69
N GLY A 643 -3.12 60.09 -52.69
CA GLY A 643 -4.28 60.16 -53.60
C GLY A 643 -5.08 58.86 -53.62
N ALA A 644 -6.14 58.82 -54.44
CA ALA A 644 -7.02 57.64 -54.54
C ALA A 644 -6.40 56.45 -55.31
N GLY A 645 -5.26 56.64 -55.97
CA GLY A 645 -4.53 55.57 -56.66
C GLY A 645 -3.17 56.02 -57.19
N ALA A 646 -2.35 55.05 -57.60
CA ALA A 646 -1.04 55.31 -58.20
C ALA A 646 -1.18 56.12 -59.53
N THR A 647 -0.21 56.99 -59.78
CA THR A 647 -0.21 57.96 -60.90
C THR A 647 0.93 57.77 -61.89
N ASN A 648 2.00 57.07 -61.50
CA ASN A 648 3.17 56.83 -62.34
C ASN A 648 3.92 55.55 -61.91
N SER A 649 4.76 55.02 -62.81
CA SER A 649 5.52 53.76 -62.67
C SER A 649 6.43 53.63 -61.44
N ALA A 650 6.66 54.71 -60.69
CA ALA A 650 7.46 54.68 -59.47
C ALA A 650 6.62 54.59 -58.19
N ASP A 651 5.33 54.96 -58.23
CA ASP A 651 4.44 54.91 -57.05
C ASP A 651 4.25 53.45 -56.61
N ARG A 652 4.61 53.12 -55.36
CA ARG A 652 4.51 51.74 -54.81
C ARG A 652 3.61 51.65 -53.59
N ILE A 653 3.64 52.67 -52.72
CA ILE A 653 2.71 52.82 -51.60
C ILE A 653 1.84 54.06 -51.86
N VAL A 654 0.53 53.87 -51.81
CA VAL A 654 -0.46 54.92 -52.08
C VAL A 654 -1.32 55.12 -50.83
N TYR A 655 -1.42 56.37 -50.38
CA TYR A 655 -2.26 56.76 -49.24
C TYR A 655 -3.36 57.72 -49.66
N ASP A 656 -4.63 57.32 -49.48
CA ASP A 656 -5.78 58.19 -49.69
C ASP A 656 -6.16 58.89 -48.37
N SER A 657 -5.66 60.11 -48.19
CA SER A 657 -5.97 60.93 -47.00
C SER A 657 -7.46 61.22 -46.78
N ALA A 658 -8.33 61.08 -47.79
CA ALA A 658 -9.77 61.29 -47.63
C ALA A 658 -10.49 60.11 -46.97
N THR A 659 -9.95 58.89 -47.13
CA THR A 659 -10.53 57.64 -46.60
C THR A 659 -9.68 56.98 -45.51
N GLY A 660 -8.40 57.35 -45.42
CA GLY A 660 -7.40 56.72 -44.57
C GLY A 660 -6.80 55.44 -45.16
N HIS A 661 -7.17 55.03 -46.38
CA HIS A 661 -6.73 53.75 -46.95
C HIS A 661 -5.26 53.80 -47.41
N VAL A 662 -4.53 52.71 -47.15
CA VAL A 662 -3.15 52.49 -47.62
C VAL A 662 -3.12 51.27 -48.55
N TYR A 663 -2.57 51.49 -49.75
CA TYR A 663 -2.49 50.48 -50.81
C TYR A 663 -1.04 50.20 -51.21
N PHE A 664 -0.78 48.96 -51.59
CA PHE A 664 0.43 48.53 -52.28
C PHE A 664 0.15 48.34 -53.77
N ASP A 665 0.89 49.04 -54.62
CA ASP A 665 0.96 48.76 -56.06
C ASP A 665 2.22 47.91 -56.32
N ALA A 666 1.99 46.64 -56.66
CA ALA A 666 3.06 45.68 -56.89
C ALA A 666 3.77 45.87 -58.26
N ASP A 667 3.07 46.40 -59.27
CA ASP A 667 3.66 46.64 -60.61
C ASP A 667 3.99 48.11 -60.89
N GLY A 668 3.46 49.03 -60.05
CA GLY A 668 3.64 50.47 -60.11
C GLY A 668 2.93 51.13 -61.29
N ALA A 669 2.27 50.38 -62.16
CA ALA A 669 1.85 50.87 -63.47
C ALA A 669 0.62 51.79 -63.42
N GLY A 670 0.02 52.02 -62.24
CA GLY A 670 -1.18 52.84 -62.09
C GLY A 670 -2.41 52.27 -62.82
N GLY A 671 -2.40 50.97 -63.10
CA GLY A 671 -3.39 50.30 -63.95
C GLY A 671 -3.76 48.86 -63.54
N ALA A 672 -2.93 48.19 -62.73
CA ALA A 672 -3.35 47.00 -62.01
C ALA A 672 -4.19 47.36 -60.78
N ALA A 673 -4.86 46.36 -60.20
CA ALA A 673 -5.59 46.55 -58.96
C ALA A 673 -4.61 46.64 -57.79
N GLN A 674 -4.29 47.88 -57.38
CA GLN A 674 -3.61 48.16 -56.10
C GLN A 674 -4.32 47.43 -54.95
N VAL A 675 -3.57 46.79 -54.08
CA VAL A 675 -4.13 45.98 -53.00
C VAL A 675 -4.10 46.78 -51.71
N GLN A 676 -5.26 46.94 -51.06
CA GLN A 676 -5.32 47.55 -49.74
C GLN A 676 -4.72 46.58 -48.73
N PHE A 677 -3.87 47.09 -47.83
CA PHE A 677 -3.32 46.30 -46.72
C PHE A 677 -3.57 46.96 -45.36
N ALA A 678 -3.79 48.28 -45.33
CA ALA A 678 -4.12 48.98 -44.11
C ALA A 678 -5.17 50.09 -44.33
N ARG A 679 -5.73 50.53 -43.22
CA ARG A 679 -6.51 51.75 -43.05
C ARG A 679 -6.02 52.46 -41.79
N LEU A 680 -5.81 53.76 -41.91
CA LEU A 680 -5.53 54.67 -40.80
C LEU A 680 -6.76 55.55 -40.52
N ALA A 681 -6.66 56.44 -39.54
CA ALA A 681 -7.60 57.55 -39.42
C ALA A 681 -7.55 58.46 -40.67
N ALA A 682 -8.71 58.94 -41.13
CA ALA A 682 -8.77 59.86 -42.28
C ALA A 682 -8.21 61.24 -41.91
N GLY A 683 -7.52 61.87 -42.86
CA GLY A 683 -6.96 63.22 -42.71
C GLY A 683 -5.57 63.31 -42.07
N LEU A 684 -4.91 62.17 -41.77
CA LEU A 684 -3.52 62.19 -41.30
C LEU A 684 -2.55 62.70 -42.37
N ALA A 685 -1.48 63.37 -41.95
CA ALA A 685 -0.46 63.94 -42.82
C ALA A 685 0.70 62.96 -43.10
N LEU A 686 0.35 61.73 -43.52
CA LEU A 686 1.32 60.65 -43.76
C LEU A 686 2.33 60.99 -44.87
N THR A 687 3.59 60.62 -44.64
CA THR A 687 4.73 60.84 -45.54
C THR A 687 5.54 59.55 -45.76
N ASN A 688 6.50 59.61 -46.68
CA ASN A 688 7.47 58.53 -46.90
C ASN A 688 8.40 58.27 -45.69
N ALA A 689 8.56 59.24 -44.79
CA ALA A 689 9.39 59.07 -43.59
C ALA A 689 8.70 58.22 -42.51
N ASP A 690 7.39 58.02 -42.62
CA ASP A 690 6.56 57.32 -41.64
C ASP A 690 6.42 55.82 -42.01
N ILE A 691 7.14 55.39 -43.06
CA ILE A 691 7.12 54.04 -43.63
C ILE A 691 8.57 53.54 -43.73
N TYR A 692 8.85 52.40 -43.10
CA TYR A 692 10.17 51.77 -43.09
C TYR A 692 10.11 50.34 -43.65
N VAL A 693 10.93 50.05 -44.65
CA VAL A 693 11.07 48.72 -45.27
C VAL A 693 12.27 48.02 -44.65
N TYR A 694 12.13 46.79 -44.15
CA TYR A 694 13.16 46.11 -43.35
C TYR A 694 13.61 44.76 -43.91
#